data_AF-A0A8T2YXU0-F1
#
_entry.id   AF-A0A8T2YXU0-F1
#
_cell.length_a   1.000
_cell.length_b   1.000
_cell.length_c   1.000
_cell.angle_alpha   90.00
_cell.angle_beta   90.00
_cell.angle_gamma   90.00
#
_symmetry.space_group_name_H-M   'P 1'
#
loop_
_entity.id
_entity.type
_entity.pdbx_description
1 polymer ?
#
loop_
_entity_poly.entity_id
_entity_poly.type
_entity_poly.pdbx_seq_one_letter_code
_entity_poly.pdbx_strand_id
1 'polypeptide(L)'
;MEGYSNREKNDLEIDGDKEHSVSMLREPFLVRNRKNNTSQIAIVGANTCPIESLDYEIAENELFKQDWRSRKKAEIFQYVVLKWTLALFIGLGTGLVGFFNNLAIENIAGFKLLVTNNLMLKDKYYQAFATYAGCNVVLAIAAAALCAYVAPAAAGSGIPEVKAYLNGVDAPSILAPATLFVKIFGSIFGVAAGFVVGKEGPMVHTGACIASFLGQGGSRKYHLTWKWLRYFKNDRDRRDLITCGSAAGVAAAFRAPVGGVLFALEEAASWWRSALLWRTFFTTAVVAVVLRSLVEFCRTGKCGLFGQGGLIMFDVNSTKATYSTPDLLAVMFLGVIGGVFGSFYNYCVDKALRTYSIINERGPSFKILLVIVISLLTSCCSYGLPWLSQCIPCPPHLAEQCPTESRSGNFKNFQCPPNHYNNLASLFFNTNDDAIRILFTSGSEKEFHLSTLLVFFVAIFCLGIVTYGIAVPSGLFIPVILAGASYGRLVGTLLGPLSNLDVGLFALLGAASFLGGTMRMTVSLCVILLELTNDLLMLPLMMLVLLISKSVADIFNKGVYDQIMKIKGLPYMETHAEPYMRHLIASDVVSGPLISFSGVEKVGNILHVLRVTRHNGFPVIDEPPYSDAPELCGLVLRSHLLVLLKGKKFTKQRVKTGSDIVRGFKAHDFAKAGSGKGVKLKDLEITEEEMEMYIDLHPIANTSPYTVVESMSLAKAAVLFRELGLRHLCVVSKTPGVRLSHCSYTC
;
A
#
# COMPACT_ATOMS: atom_id res chain seq x y z
N MET A 1 19.45 59.87 13.54
CA MET A 1 19.61 58.67 12.68
C MET A 1 18.32 57.86 12.81
N GLU A 2 17.16 58.25 12.26
CA GLU A 2 16.80 58.66 10.87
C GLU A 2 16.86 57.49 9.87
N GLY A 3 15.93 57.31 8.91
CA GLY A 3 14.67 58.03 8.60
C GLY A 3 13.39 57.32 9.10
N TYR A 4 12.15 57.81 8.93
CA TYR A 4 11.49 58.50 7.79
C TYR A 4 11.47 57.66 6.50
N SER A 5 10.37 57.52 5.73
CA SER A 5 8.98 58.04 5.82
C SER A 5 8.01 56.99 5.19
N ASN A 6 6.69 57.11 4.99
CA ASN A 6 5.69 58.20 4.91
C ASN A 6 4.31 57.67 5.42
N ARG A 7 3.48 58.48 6.10
CA ARG A 7 2.32 59.27 5.60
C ARG A 7 1.18 58.49 4.92
N GLU A 8 -0.04 58.40 5.47
CA GLU A 8 -1.05 59.43 5.88
C GLU A 8 -1.99 59.85 4.73
N LYS A 9 -3.29 59.50 4.84
CA LYS A 9 -4.45 60.43 4.95
C LYS A 9 -5.79 59.66 4.99
N ASN A 10 -6.68 59.88 5.98
CA ASN A 10 -7.74 60.93 6.11
C ASN A 10 -8.87 60.80 5.07
N ASP A 11 -10.18 60.99 5.34
CA ASP A 11 -11.03 61.13 6.55
C ASP A 11 -12.50 60.91 6.10
N LEU A 12 -13.48 60.74 7.02
CA LEU A 12 -14.77 61.49 7.03
C LEU A 12 -15.75 61.09 8.15
N GLU A 13 -16.43 62.13 8.67
CA GLU A 13 -17.43 62.19 9.74
C GLU A 13 -18.54 63.19 9.30
N ILE A 14 -19.78 63.24 9.80
CA ILE A 14 -20.56 62.47 10.80
C ILE A 14 -22.07 62.72 10.49
N ASP A 15 -22.99 61.80 10.81
CA ASP A 15 -24.32 62.15 11.40
C ASP A 15 -25.16 60.93 11.87
N GLY A 16 -26.28 61.16 12.58
CA GLY A 16 -27.08 60.11 13.26
C GLY A 16 -28.62 60.20 13.21
N ASP A 17 -29.25 59.58 14.22
CA ASP A 17 -30.68 59.63 14.64
C ASP A 17 -31.81 59.22 13.66
N LYS A 18 -32.35 57.99 13.81
CA LYS A 18 -33.69 57.73 14.43
C LYS A 18 -34.12 56.25 14.49
N GLU A 19 -35.17 55.99 15.28
CA GLU A 19 -35.65 54.67 15.67
C GLU A 19 -36.69 54.02 14.74
N HIS A 20 -36.92 52.71 15.01
CA HIS A 20 -38.16 51.93 14.84
C HIS A 20 -38.53 51.21 13.51
N SER A 21 -38.95 49.96 13.73
CA SER A 21 -39.87 49.11 12.93
C SER A 21 -39.32 48.18 11.82
N VAL A 22 -39.19 46.90 12.22
CA VAL A 22 -39.55 45.65 11.51
C VAL A 22 -39.94 45.72 10.02
N SER A 23 -39.15 45.10 9.15
CA SER A 23 -39.64 44.08 8.20
C SER A 23 -38.47 43.24 7.64
N MET A 24 -38.79 42.21 6.85
CA MET A 24 -37.81 41.26 6.29
C MET A 24 -37.15 41.81 5.03
N LEU A 25 -35.87 41.48 4.81
CA LEU A 25 -35.39 41.12 3.47
C LEU A 25 -34.21 40.15 3.56
N ARG A 26 -34.21 39.13 2.69
CA ARG A 26 -33.07 38.22 2.49
C ARG A 26 -32.23 38.77 1.36
N GLU A 27 -30.94 39.03 1.60
CA GLU A 27 -29.93 38.95 0.55
C GLU A 27 -28.73 38.11 1.01
N PRO A 28 -28.18 37.24 0.15
CA PRO A 28 -27.03 36.40 0.50
C PRO A 28 -25.72 37.16 0.26
N PHE A 29 -24.84 37.22 1.27
CA PHE A 29 -23.48 37.74 1.07
C PHE A 29 -22.70 36.87 0.07
N LEU A 30 -22.50 37.42 -1.12
CA LEU A 30 -21.95 36.69 -2.27
C LEU A 30 -20.48 36.28 -2.05
N VAL A 31 -20.25 34.97 -2.19
CA VAL A 31 -19.08 34.38 -2.85
C VAL A 31 -17.73 35.08 -2.55
N ARG A 32 -17.25 34.98 -1.31
CA ARG A 32 -15.80 35.12 -1.06
C ARG A 32 -15.09 33.91 -1.69
N ASN A 33 -14.73 34.08 -2.95
CA ASN A 33 -14.26 33.03 -3.86
C ASN A 33 -13.05 32.27 -3.27
N ARG A 34 -13.29 31.08 -2.68
CA ARG A 34 -12.24 30.22 -2.12
C ARG A 34 -11.35 29.74 -3.27
N LYS A 35 -10.19 30.38 -3.46
CA LYS A 35 -9.11 29.84 -4.29
C LYS A 35 -8.85 28.39 -3.86
N ASN A 36 -8.69 27.49 -4.82
CA ASN A 36 -8.46 26.07 -4.56
C ASN A 36 -7.12 25.87 -3.83
N ASN A 37 -7.16 25.75 -2.51
CA ASN A 37 -6.07 25.19 -1.71
C ASN A 37 -6.02 23.65 -1.86
N THR A 38 -6.12 23.16 -3.10
CA THR A 38 -5.80 21.77 -3.47
C THR A 38 -4.29 21.64 -3.56
N SER A 39 -3.63 21.70 -2.40
CA SER A 39 -2.21 21.39 -2.27
C SER A 39 -1.94 19.90 -2.55
N GLN A 40 -0.69 19.58 -2.88
CA GLN A 40 -0.17 18.20 -3.01
C GLN A 40 -0.51 17.47 -4.32
N ILE A 41 0.07 17.99 -5.41
CA ILE A 41 0.95 17.23 -6.34
C ILE A 41 0.62 15.72 -6.45
N ALA A 42 -0.22 15.34 -7.41
CA ALA A 42 -0.51 13.94 -7.72
C ALA A 42 0.61 13.29 -8.57
N ILE A 43 1.68 12.84 -7.92
CA ILE A 43 2.83 12.24 -8.61
C ILE A 43 2.45 10.90 -9.25
N VAL A 44 2.99 10.65 -10.46
CA VAL A 44 2.70 9.50 -11.35
C VAL A 44 1.36 9.55 -12.11
N GLY A 45 0.99 10.72 -12.63
CA GLY A 45 0.29 10.81 -13.93
C GLY A 45 -1.05 10.08 -14.06
N ALA A 46 -1.79 9.92 -12.96
CA ALA A 46 -3.23 9.75 -13.02
C ALA A 46 -3.87 11.14 -13.15
N ASN A 47 -4.94 11.27 -13.94
CA ASN A 47 -5.78 12.48 -13.87
C ASN A 47 -6.26 12.66 -12.42
N THR A 48 -6.31 13.90 -11.93
CA THR A 48 -6.77 14.26 -10.58
C THR A 48 -8.28 14.08 -10.42
N CYS A 49 -8.74 12.84 -10.52
CA CYS A 49 -10.03 12.41 -10.02
C CYS A 49 -10.09 12.67 -8.51
N PRO A 50 -11.26 13.01 -7.95
CA PRO A 50 -11.40 13.15 -6.50
C PRO A 50 -11.02 11.83 -5.83
N ILE A 51 -10.15 11.93 -4.83
CA ILE A 51 -9.92 10.84 -3.87
C ILE A 51 -11.17 10.79 -2.99
N GLU A 52 -11.77 9.61 -2.87
CA GLU A 52 -12.96 9.38 -2.06
C GLU A 52 -12.63 8.52 -0.83
N SER A 53 -13.61 8.35 0.05
CA SER A 53 -13.51 7.46 1.21
C SER A 53 -14.42 6.24 1.07
N LEU A 54 -14.01 5.15 1.71
CA LEU A 54 -14.72 3.86 1.75
C LEU A 54 -15.77 3.85 2.86
N ASP A 55 -16.89 3.20 2.59
CA ASP A 55 -18.01 3.10 3.53
C ASP A 55 -17.86 1.81 4.37
N TYR A 56 -16.98 1.82 5.38
CA TYR A 56 -16.73 0.64 6.23
C TYR A 56 -17.78 0.44 7.34
N GLU A 57 -18.39 1.52 7.80
CA GLU A 57 -19.54 1.48 8.70
C GLU A 57 -20.72 0.82 7.96
N ILE A 58 -21.47 -0.05 8.65
CA ILE A 58 -22.72 -0.58 8.09
C ILE A 58 -23.83 0.38 8.49
N ALA A 59 -24.48 1.00 7.51
CA ALA A 59 -25.66 1.82 7.77
C ALA A 59 -26.81 0.94 8.30
N GLU A 60 -27.14 1.06 9.59
CA GLU A 60 -28.18 0.28 10.25
C GLU A 60 -29.56 0.92 10.00
N ASN A 61 -30.01 0.84 8.75
CA ASN A 61 -31.35 1.23 8.33
C ASN A 61 -32.36 0.06 8.43
N GLU A 62 -33.66 0.34 8.39
CA GLU A 62 -34.67 -0.72 8.54
C GLU A 62 -34.65 -1.74 7.39
N LEU A 63 -34.21 -1.35 6.19
CA LEU A 63 -33.95 -2.28 5.09
C LEU A 63 -32.89 -3.34 5.47
N PHE A 64 -31.77 -2.93 6.05
CA PHE A 64 -30.72 -3.85 6.51
C PHE A 64 -31.20 -4.71 7.69
N LYS A 65 -31.89 -4.11 8.67
CA LYS A 65 -32.45 -4.85 9.81
C LYS A 65 -33.51 -5.87 9.37
N GLN A 66 -34.39 -5.53 8.43
CA GLN A 66 -35.40 -6.45 7.90
C GLN A 66 -34.79 -7.56 7.04
N ASP A 67 -33.82 -7.24 6.16
CA ASP A 67 -33.08 -8.26 5.40
C ASP A 67 -32.40 -9.24 6.37
N TRP A 68 -31.71 -8.75 7.40
CA TRP A 68 -31.06 -9.59 8.41
C TRP A 68 -32.05 -10.44 9.22
N ARG A 69 -33.17 -9.86 9.68
CA ARG A 69 -34.27 -10.60 10.38
C ARG A 69 -34.89 -11.69 9.49
N SER A 70 -34.92 -11.50 8.17
CA SER A 70 -35.53 -12.44 7.22
C SER A 70 -34.65 -13.65 6.85
N ARG A 71 -33.33 -13.57 7.12
CA ARG A 71 -32.36 -14.59 6.71
C ARG A 71 -32.54 -15.90 7.47
N LYS A 72 -32.58 -17.00 6.73
CA LYS A 72 -32.65 -18.36 7.28
C LYS A 72 -31.28 -18.78 7.81
N LYS A 73 -31.25 -19.68 8.81
CA LYS A 73 -30.00 -20.26 9.34
C LYS A 73 -29.08 -20.83 8.24
N ALA A 74 -29.66 -21.42 7.19
CA ALA A 74 -28.93 -21.93 6.04
C ALA A 74 -28.22 -20.83 5.22
N GLU A 75 -28.82 -19.65 5.08
CA GLU A 75 -28.26 -18.51 4.34
C GLU A 75 -27.13 -17.84 5.14
N ILE A 76 -27.28 -17.76 6.47
CA ILE A 76 -26.21 -17.32 7.38
C ILE A 76 -25.03 -18.29 7.33
N PHE A 77 -25.28 -19.60 7.37
CA PHE A 77 -24.23 -20.62 7.20
C PHE A 77 -23.56 -20.52 5.83
N GLN A 78 -24.33 -20.39 4.75
CA GLN A 78 -23.81 -20.18 3.40
C GLN A 78 -22.90 -18.94 3.32
N TYR A 79 -23.31 -17.81 3.92
CA TYR A 79 -22.51 -16.58 3.98
C TYR A 79 -21.18 -16.77 4.72
N VAL A 80 -21.17 -17.52 5.83
CA VAL A 80 -19.93 -17.86 6.56
C VAL A 80 -19.03 -18.75 5.71
N VAL A 81 -19.55 -19.86 5.17
CA VAL A 81 -18.81 -20.76 4.27
C VAL A 81 -18.22 -20.00 3.09
N LEU A 82 -18.98 -19.06 2.51
CA LEU A 82 -18.56 -18.29 1.34
C LEU A 82 -17.41 -17.32 1.64
N LYS A 83 -17.25 -16.84 2.88
CA LYS A 83 -16.04 -16.10 3.29
C LYS A 83 -14.81 -17.00 3.33
N TRP A 84 -14.96 -18.24 3.79
CA TRP A 84 -13.87 -19.22 3.83
C TRP A 84 -13.47 -19.73 2.44
N THR A 85 -14.43 -19.97 1.53
CA THR A 85 -14.09 -20.33 0.14
C THR A 85 -13.42 -19.18 -0.61
N LEU A 86 -13.81 -17.92 -0.35
CA LEU A 86 -13.04 -16.77 -0.87
C LEU A 86 -11.64 -16.67 -0.27
N ALA A 87 -11.47 -16.89 1.04
CA ALA A 87 -10.15 -16.93 1.68
C ALA A 87 -9.24 -18.02 1.07
N LEU A 88 -9.81 -19.17 0.73
CA LEU A 88 -9.14 -20.26 0.01
C LEU A 88 -8.75 -19.85 -1.43
N PHE A 89 -9.68 -19.30 -2.21
CA PHE A 89 -9.39 -18.88 -3.59
C PHE A 89 -8.39 -17.71 -3.68
N ILE A 90 -8.39 -16.79 -2.71
CA ILE A 90 -7.38 -15.74 -2.60
C ILE A 90 -5.99 -16.34 -2.35
N GLY A 91 -5.89 -17.32 -1.42
CA GLY A 91 -4.63 -18.00 -1.13
C GLY A 91 -4.11 -18.78 -2.33
N LEU A 92 -4.98 -19.60 -2.96
CA LEU A 92 -4.65 -20.37 -4.15
C LEU A 92 -4.20 -19.48 -5.32
N GLY A 93 -4.97 -18.43 -5.64
CA GLY A 93 -4.65 -17.51 -6.73
C GLY A 93 -3.36 -16.73 -6.49
N THR A 94 -3.13 -16.27 -5.25
CA THR A 94 -1.91 -15.51 -4.93
C THR A 94 -0.66 -16.40 -4.89
N GLY A 95 -0.79 -17.64 -4.40
CA GLY A 95 0.28 -18.64 -4.44
C GLY A 95 0.65 -19.04 -5.88
N LEU A 96 -0.34 -19.29 -6.74
CA LEU A 96 -0.11 -19.59 -8.17
C LEU A 96 0.59 -18.44 -8.90
N VAL A 97 0.16 -17.19 -8.67
CA VAL A 97 0.78 -16.01 -9.30
C VAL A 97 2.19 -15.75 -8.74
N GLY A 98 2.42 -15.94 -7.44
CA GLY A 98 3.75 -15.84 -6.84
C GLY A 98 4.72 -16.88 -7.42
N PHE A 99 4.29 -18.13 -7.52
CA PHE A 99 5.06 -19.20 -8.16
C PHE A 99 5.38 -18.87 -9.63
N PHE A 100 4.38 -18.45 -10.41
CA PHE A 100 4.56 -18.07 -11.81
C PHE A 100 5.56 -16.91 -11.98
N ASN A 101 5.46 -15.86 -11.15
CA ASN A 101 6.37 -14.73 -11.18
C ASN A 101 7.82 -15.15 -10.90
N ASN A 102 8.04 -15.98 -9.88
CA ASN A 102 9.36 -16.51 -9.54
C ASN A 102 9.93 -17.32 -10.72
N LEU A 103 9.18 -18.31 -11.23
CA LEU A 103 9.63 -19.19 -12.31
C LEU A 103 9.89 -18.42 -13.62
N ALA A 104 9.11 -17.38 -13.91
CA ALA A 104 9.34 -16.51 -15.07
C ALA A 104 10.61 -15.66 -14.90
N ILE A 105 10.85 -15.09 -13.71
CA ILE A 105 12.07 -14.32 -13.42
C ILE A 105 13.30 -15.23 -13.47
N GLU A 106 13.27 -16.40 -12.82
CA GLU A 106 14.34 -17.41 -12.83
C GLU A 106 14.76 -17.76 -14.27
N ASN A 107 13.81 -18.12 -15.14
CA ASN A 107 14.15 -18.54 -16.50
C ASN A 107 14.58 -17.39 -17.41
N ILE A 108 13.98 -16.20 -17.33
CA ILE A 108 14.38 -15.05 -18.18
C ILE A 108 15.75 -14.50 -17.74
N ALA A 109 15.97 -14.33 -16.43
CA ALA A 109 17.26 -13.87 -15.91
C ALA A 109 18.37 -14.92 -16.12
N GLY A 110 18.06 -16.19 -15.85
CA GLY A 110 18.99 -17.31 -16.06
C GLY A 110 19.43 -17.45 -17.52
N PHE A 111 18.50 -17.34 -18.48
CA PHE A 111 18.84 -17.37 -19.91
C PHE A 111 19.75 -16.19 -20.31
N LYS A 112 19.41 -14.97 -19.87
CA LYS A 112 20.23 -13.76 -20.12
C LYS A 112 21.65 -13.92 -19.56
N LEU A 113 21.79 -14.40 -18.33
CA LEU A 113 23.08 -14.61 -17.68
C LEU A 113 23.88 -15.73 -18.35
N LEU A 114 23.25 -16.84 -18.75
CA LEU A 114 23.90 -17.94 -19.47
C LEU A 114 24.43 -17.49 -20.85
N VAL A 115 23.65 -16.71 -21.62
CA VAL A 115 24.12 -16.15 -22.91
C VAL A 115 25.31 -15.20 -22.69
N THR A 116 25.26 -14.37 -21.64
CA THR A 116 26.37 -13.47 -21.29
C THR A 116 27.64 -14.26 -20.91
N ASN A 117 27.51 -15.27 -20.06
CA ASN A 117 28.61 -16.15 -19.63
C ASN A 117 29.23 -16.90 -20.83
N ASN A 118 28.41 -17.44 -21.72
CA ASN A 118 28.86 -18.14 -22.93
C ASN A 118 29.58 -17.26 -23.97
N LEU A 119 29.48 -15.93 -23.85
CA LEU A 119 30.26 -14.97 -24.64
C LEU A 119 31.56 -14.58 -23.91
N MET A 120 31.53 -14.46 -22.59
CA MET A 120 32.73 -14.25 -21.75
C MET A 120 33.71 -15.44 -21.83
N LEU A 121 33.20 -16.68 -21.73
CA LEU A 121 33.98 -17.92 -21.89
C LEU A 121 34.56 -18.13 -23.32
N LYS A 122 34.33 -17.18 -24.24
CA LYS A 122 34.89 -17.15 -25.60
C LYS A 122 35.71 -15.87 -25.85
N ASP A 123 36.12 -15.21 -24.76
CA ASP A 123 36.84 -13.93 -24.71
C ASP A 123 36.16 -12.75 -25.43
N LYS A 124 34.84 -12.83 -25.66
CA LYS A 124 34.07 -11.80 -26.39
C LYS A 124 33.46 -10.76 -25.46
N TYR A 125 34.24 -10.24 -24.51
CA TYR A 125 33.79 -9.35 -23.43
C TYR A 125 32.90 -8.18 -23.92
N TYR A 126 33.31 -7.45 -24.96
CA TYR A 126 32.50 -6.36 -25.53
C TYR A 126 31.15 -6.83 -26.11
N GLN A 127 31.09 -8.03 -26.69
CA GLN A 127 29.84 -8.61 -27.19
C GLN A 127 28.97 -9.10 -26.03
N ALA A 128 29.58 -9.70 -24.98
CA ALA A 128 28.87 -10.07 -23.76
C ALA A 128 28.21 -8.87 -23.08
N PHE A 129 28.93 -7.75 -22.95
CA PHE A 129 28.37 -6.50 -22.43
C PHE A 129 27.23 -5.96 -23.31
N ALA A 130 27.43 -5.91 -24.64
CA ALA A 130 26.41 -5.42 -25.57
C ALA A 130 25.12 -6.28 -25.52
N THR A 131 25.24 -7.61 -25.42
CA THR A 131 24.09 -8.51 -25.24
C THR A 131 23.44 -8.33 -23.87
N TYR A 132 24.22 -8.28 -22.79
CA TYR A 132 23.69 -8.08 -21.42
C TYR A 132 22.93 -6.76 -21.28
N ALA A 133 23.52 -5.64 -21.71
CA ALA A 133 22.90 -4.32 -21.69
C ALA A 133 21.70 -4.23 -22.64
N GLY A 134 21.80 -4.80 -23.85
CA GLY A 134 20.69 -4.86 -24.81
C GLY A 134 19.48 -5.61 -24.26
N CYS A 135 19.68 -6.79 -23.66
CA CYS A 135 18.62 -7.54 -23.00
C CYS A 135 18.00 -6.77 -21.82
N ASN A 136 18.82 -6.13 -20.97
CA ASN A 136 18.33 -5.30 -19.86
C ASN A 136 17.46 -4.13 -20.37
N VAL A 137 17.89 -3.42 -21.41
CA VAL A 137 17.15 -2.28 -21.98
C VAL A 137 15.84 -2.73 -22.63
N VAL A 138 15.82 -3.83 -23.38
CA VAL A 138 14.58 -4.36 -23.99
C VAL A 138 13.55 -4.75 -22.92
N LEU A 139 13.96 -5.45 -21.86
CA LEU A 139 13.09 -5.82 -20.75
C LEU A 139 12.62 -4.58 -19.96
N ALA A 140 13.50 -3.62 -19.73
CA ALA A 140 13.18 -2.36 -19.05
C ALA A 140 12.16 -1.51 -19.84
N ILE A 141 12.31 -1.42 -21.17
CA ILE A 141 11.34 -0.74 -22.05
C ILE A 141 9.99 -1.45 -22.01
N ALA A 142 9.95 -2.78 -22.04
CA ALA A 142 8.69 -3.54 -21.95
C ALA A 142 7.96 -3.27 -20.61
N ALA A 143 8.70 -3.31 -19.50
CA ALA A 143 8.15 -2.99 -18.17
C ALA A 143 7.63 -1.54 -18.09
N ALA A 144 8.38 -0.58 -18.64
CA ALA A 144 8.04 0.83 -18.64
C ALA A 144 6.84 1.16 -19.54
N ALA A 145 6.73 0.53 -20.72
CA ALA A 145 5.62 0.73 -21.65
C ALA A 145 4.29 0.25 -21.04
N LEU A 146 4.30 -0.92 -20.37
CA LEU A 146 3.13 -1.42 -19.64
C LEU A 146 2.68 -0.44 -18.54
N CYS A 147 3.59 0.13 -17.76
CA CYS A 147 3.23 1.12 -16.74
C CYS A 147 2.79 2.46 -17.35
N ALA A 148 3.55 3.00 -18.31
CA ALA A 148 3.32 4.33 -18.86
C ALA A 148 2.03 4.43 -19.69
N TYR A 149 1.64 3.36 -20.40
CA TYR A 149 0.49 3.38 -21.32
C TYR A 149 -0.72 2.54 -20.86
N VAL A 150 -0.52 1.45 -20.09
CA VAL A 150 -1.65 0.56 -19.71
C VAL A 150 -2.17 0.84 -18.31
N ALA A 151 -1.29 1.02 -17.31
CA ALA A 151 -1.71 1.37 -15.95
C ALA A 151 -0.64 2.16 -15.17
N PRO A 152 -0.66 3.51 -15.21
CA PRO A 152 0.29 4.34 -14.45
C PRO A 152 0.28 4.10 -12.93
N ALA A 153 -0.89 3.74 -12.39
CA ALA A 153 -1.08 3.34 -10.99
C ALA A 153 -0.37 2.01 -10.60
N ALA A 154 0.29 1.32 -11.55
CA ALA A 154 1.08 0.13 -11.29
C ALA A 154 2.59 0.42 -11.05
N ALA A 155 3.06 1.67 -11.18
CA ALA A 155 4.46 2.00 -10.87
C ALA A 155 4.81 1.78 -9.39
N GLY A 156 6.10 1.56 -9.09
CA GLY A 156 6.57 1.41 -7.71
C GLY A 156 5.99 0.19 -6.97
N SER A 157 5.97 0.25 -5.63
CA SER A 157 5.67 -0.93 -4.81
C SER A 157 4.19 -1.28 -4.71
N GLY A 158 3.28 -0.31 -4.66
CA GLY A 158 1.86 -0.54 -4.36
C GLY A 158 1.51 -0.72 -2.87
N ILE A 159 2.49 -0.92 -1.98
CA ILE A 159 2.28 -1.00 -0.53
C ILE A 159 1.65 0.30 0.05
N PRO A 160 2.14 1.51 -0.27
CA PRO A 160 1.50 2.76 0.17
C PRO A 160 0.03 2.86 -0.29
N GLU A 161 -0.27 2.43 -1.51
CA GLU A 161 -1.63 2.43 -2.04
C GLU A 161 -2.55 1.42 -1.35
N VAL A 162 -2.04 0.25 -0.94
CA VAL A 162 -2.76 -0.72 -0.10
C VAL A 162 -2.95 -0.20 1.33
N LYS A 163 -1.93 0.41 1.93
CA LYS A 163 -1.95 1.03 3.27
C LYS A 163 -2.97 2.18 3.34
N ALA A 164 -3.01 3.03 2.32
CA ALA A 164 -4.05 4.05 2.15
C ALA A 164 -5.44 3.42 1.95
N TYR A 165 -5.57 2.43 1.05
CA TYR A 165 -6.86 1.79 0.80
C TYR A 165 -7.45 1.14 2.07
N LEU A 166 -6.63 0.50 2.91
CA LEU A 166 -7.04 -0.11 4.18
C LEU A 166 -7.15 0.89 5.36
N ASN A 167 -6.67 2.13 5.18
CA ASN A 167 -6.96 3.26 6.06
C ASN A 167 -8.32 3.90 5.78
N GLY A 168 -8.88 3.70 4.58
CA GLY A 168 -10.20 4.20 4.19
C GLY A 168 -10.25 4.86 2.81
N VAL A 169 -9.16 4.90 2.04
CA VAL A 169 -9.05 5.72 0.82
C VAL A 169 -9.49 4.96 -0.44
N ASP A 170 -10.55 5.41 -1.11
CA ASP A 170 -11.02 4.89 -2.40
C ASP A 170 -10.49 5.77 -3.55
N ALA A 171 -9.19 5.63 -3.86
CA ALA A 171 -8.60 6.28 -5.03
C ALA A 171 -8.75 5.40 -6.30
N PRO A 172 -9.05 5.97 -7.47
CA PRO A 172 -9.35 5.21 -8.67
C PRO A 172 -8.14 4.41 -9.18
N SER A 173 -8.43 3.28 -9.82
CA SER A 173 -7.45 2.37 -10.44
C SER A 173 -6.43 1.70 -9.50
N ILE A 174 -6.39 1.99 -8.19
CA ILE A 174 -5.50 1.27 -7.25
C ILE A 174 -5.72 -0.25 -7.35
N LEU A 175 -6.96 -0.73 -7.29
CA LEU A 175 -7.31 -2.16 -7.29
C LEU A 175 -8.01 -2.61 -8.59
N ALA A 176 -7.61 -2.04 -9.73
CA ALA A 176 -8.18 -2.38 -11.03
C ALA A 176 -7.52 -3.62 -11.68
N PRO A 177 -8.25 -4.41 -12.50
CA PRO A 177 -7.67 -5.56 -13.20
C PRO A 177 -6.51 -5.23 -14.16
N ALA A 178 -6.49 -4.01 -14.71
CA ALA A 178 -5.35 -3.54 -15.52
C ALA A 178 -4.09 -3.34 -14.65
N THR A 179 -4.26 -2.80 -13.45
CA THR A 179 -3.18 -2.64 -12.46
C THR A 179 -2.63 -4.00 -12.01
N LEU A 180 -3.51 -4.99 -11.80
CA LEU A 180 -3.10 -6.38 -11.53
C LEU A 180 -2.23 -6.96 -12.66
N PHE A 181 -2.68 -6.85 -13.91
CA PHE A 181 -1.95 -7.32 -15.09
C PHE A 181 -0.56 -6.66 -15.20
N VAL A 182 -0.49 -5.34 -15.05
CA VAL A 182 0.77 -4.59 -15.14
C VAL A 182 1.69 -4.85 -13.94
N LYS A 183 1.17 -5.04 -12.72
CA LYS A 183 2.00 -5.47 -11.56
C LYS A 183 2.65 -6.83 -11.81
N ILE A 184 1.91 -7.79 -12.36
CA ILE A 184 2.43 -9.13 -12.70
C ILE A 184 3.54 -9.02 -13.76
N PHE A 185 3.19 -8.68 -15.01
CA PHE A 185 4.16 -8.73 -16.10
C PHE A 185 5.25 -7.65 -16.01
N GLY A 186 4.91 -6.46 -15.50
CA GLY A 186 5.88 -5.39 -15.30
C GLY A 186 6.89 -5.68 -14.19
N SER A 187 6.53 -6.43 -13.14
CA SER A 187 7.52 -6.85 -12.12
C SER A 187 8.42 -7.98 -12.62
N ILE A 188 7.89 -8.94 -13.39
CA ILE A 188 8.69 -9.97 -14.09
C ILE A 188 9.75 -9.30 -14.96
N PHE A 189 9.35 -8.43 -15.88
CA PHE A 189 10.30 -7.75 -16.78
C PHE A 189 11.22 -6.78 -16.03
N GLY A 190 10.72 -6.08 -15.00
CA GLY A 190 11.52 -5.17 -14.17
C GLY A 190 12.65 -5.87 -13.42
N VAL A 191 12.37 -6.98 -12.73
CA VAL A 191 13.41 -7.76 -12.03
C VAL A 191 14.33 -8.48 -13.02
N ALA A 192 13.78 -9.07 -14.09
CA ALA A 192 14.58 -9.75 -15.11
C ALA A 192 15.51 -8.79 -15.89
N ALA A 193 15.19 -7.50 -15.97
CA ALA A 193 16.06 -6.45 -16.52
C ALA A 193 17.32 -6.17 -15.68
N GLY A 194 17.53 -6.86 -14.54
CA GLY A 194 18.72 -6.68 -13.70
C GLY A 194 18.71 -5.39 -12.87
N PHE A 195 17.55 -4.76 -12.72
CA PHE A 195 17.37 -3.62 -11.84
C PHE A 195 17.56 -4.02 -10.37
N VAL A 196 18.13 -3.11 -9.57
CA VAL A 196 18.24 -3.24 -8.11
C VAL A 196 16.86 -2.95 -7.49
N VAL A 197 15.94 -3.91 -7.62
CA VAL A 197 14.55 -3.89 -7.14
C VAL A 197 14.08 -5.32 -6.77
N GLY A 198 13.05 -5.42 -5.93
CA GLY A 198 12.41 -6.69 -5.58
C GLY A 198 11.00 -6.86 -6.13
N LYS A 199 10.60 -8.11 -6.39
CA LYS A 199 9.22 -8.53 -6.73
C LYS A 199 8.25 -8.44 -5.53
N GLU A 200 8.78 -8.45 -4.32
CA GLU A 200 8.00 -8.66 -3.08
C GLU A 200 6.99 -7.55 -2.77
N GLY A 201 7.37 -6.29 -3.01
CA GLY A 201 6.46 -5.15 -2.86
C GLY A 201 5.24 -5.25 -3.80
N PRO A 202 5.46 -5.38 -5.12
CA PRO A 202 4.42 -5.70 -6.09
C PRO A 202 3.57 -6.94 -5.76
N MET A 203 4.11 -7.96 -5.10
CA MET A 203 3.34 -9.15 -4.69
C MET A 203 2.25 -8.84 -3.65
N VAL A 204 2.52 -7.95 -2.68
CA VAL A 204 1.48 -7.49 -1.71
C VAL A 204 0.30 -6.86 -2.42
N HIS A 205 0.57 -5.96 -3.38
CA HIS A 205 -0.47 -5.28 -4.15
C HIS A 205 -1.16 -6.21 -5.17
N THR A 206 -0.45 -7.22 -5.67
CA THR A 206 -0.99 -8.28 -6.53
C THR A 206 -2.02 -9.12 -5.78
N GLY A 207 -1.72 -9.60 -4.57
CA GLY A 207 -2.66 -10.32 -3.72
C GLY A 207 -3.87 -9.47 -3.29
N ALA A 208 -3.65 -8.20 -2.94
CA ALA A 208 -4.72 -7.22 -2.69
C ALA A 208 -5.65 -7.03 -3.91
N CYS A 209 -5.08 -6.96 -5.12
CA CYS A 209 -5.85 -6.88 -6.36
C CYS A 209 -6.66 -8.16 -6.65
N ILE A 210 -6.08 -9.35 -6.43
CA ILE A 210 -6.77 -10.65 -6.56
C ILE A 210 -7.97 -10.72 -5.61
N ALA A 211 -7.79 -10.34 -4.34
CA ALA A 211 -8.85 -10.28 -3.36
C ALA A 211 -9.97 -9.28 -3.73
N SER A 212 -9.60 -8.09 -4.23
CA SER A 212 -10.55 -7.09 -4.73
C SER A 212 -11.35 -7.60 -5.93
N PHE A 213 -10.72 -8.34 -6.86
CA PHE A 213 -11.39 -8.92 -8.03
C PHE A 213 -12.38 -10.02 -7.65
N LEU A 214 -11.97 -10.94 -6.77
CA LEU A 214 -12.82 -12.04 -6.29
C LEU A 214 -13.98 -11.54 -5.42
N GLY A 215 -13.71 -10.62 -4.48
CA GLY A 215 -14.74 -10.05 -3.59
C GLY A 215 -15.82 -9.24 -4.30
N GLN A 216 -15.53 -8.66 -5.47
CA GLN A 216 -16.51 -7.95 -6.30
C GLN A 216 -17.38 -8.89 -7.16
N GLY A 217 -17.02 -10.17 -7.26
CA GLY A 217 -17.67 -11.13 -8.15
C GLY A 217 -17.27 -11.08 -9.61
N GLY A 218 -16.05 -10.61 -9.89
CA GLY A 218 -15.49 -10.50 -11.24
C GLY A 218 -15.77 -9.17 -11.93
N SER A 219 -15.15 -8.97 -13.10
CA SER A 219 -15.16 -7.69 -13.80
C SER A 219 -16.44 -7.46 -14.60
N ARG A 220 -17.23 -6.43 -14.20
CA ARG A 220 -18.35 -5.91 -15.01
C ARG A 220 -17.91 -5.45 -16.41
N LYS A 221 -16.69 -4.93 -16.58
CA LYS A 221 -16.16 -4.48 -17.89
C LYS A 221 -16.04 -5.64 -18.90
N TYR A 222 -15.80 -6.85 -18.42
CA TYR A 222 -15.67 -8.06 -19.24
C TYR A 222 -16.91 -8.98 -19.10
N HIS A 223 -18.04 -8.44 -18.62
CA HIS A 223 -19.31 -9.15 -18.35
C HIS A 223 -19.21 -10.40 -17.43
N LEU A 224 -18.05 -10.65 -16.83
CA LEU A 224 -17.71 -11.84 -16.06
C LEU A 224 -18.24 -11.78 -14.62
N THR A 225 -19.55 -11.51 -14.43
CA THR A 225 -20.17 -11.36 -13.10
C THR A 225 -20.85 -12.65 -12.63
N TRP A 226 -20.22 -13.36 -11.71
CA TRP A 226 -20.73 -14.64 -11.21
C TRP A 226 -21.88 -14.41 -10.21
N LYS A 227 -23.00 -15.13 -10.35
CA LYS A 227 -24.21 -14.88 -9.53
C LYS A 227 -23.98 -15.10 -8.03
N TRP A 228 -23.20 -16.10 -7.63
CA TRP A 228 -22.96 -16.42 -6.21
C TRP A 228 -22.16 -15.32 -5.47
N LEU A 229 -21.20 -14.67 -6.15
CA LEU A 229 -20.30 -13.68 -5.55
C LEU A 229 -20.95 -12.31 -5.31
N ARG A 230 -22.23 -12.14 -5.64
CA ARG A 230 -22.96 -10.87 -5.45
C ARG A 230 -23.14 -10.46 -3.98
N TYR A 231 -22.87 -11.37 -3.04
CA TYR A 231 -23.16 -11.23 -1.61
C TYR A 231 -22.16 -10.34 -0.83
N PHE A 232 -20.98 -10.03 -1.38
CA PHE A 232 -19.91 -9.29 -0.70
C PHE A 232 -19.70 -7.84 -1.18
N LYS A 233 -20.76 -7.20 -1.69
CA LYS A 233 -20.76 -5.80 -2.16
C LYS A 233 -20.84 -4.77 -1.02
N ASN A 234 -20.04 -4.97 0.02
CA ASN A 234 -19.87 -4.05 1.14
C ASN A 234 -18.37 -3.79 1.29
N ASP A 235 -17.95 -2.52 1.38
CA ASP A 235 -16.53 -2.18 1.54
C ASP A 235 -15.93 -2.76 2.82
N ARG A 236 -16.73 -2.99 3.87
CA ARG A 236 -16.30 -3.68 5.11
C ARG A 236 -15.84 -5.11 4.88
N ASP A 237 -16.57 -5.90 4.08
CA ASP A 237 -16.18 -7.27 3.75
C ASP A 237 -15.09 -7.31 2.67
N ARG A 238 -15.12 -6.36 1.73
CA ARG A 238 -14.07 -6.16 0.73
C ARG A 238 -12.73 -5.80 1.38
N ARG A 239 -12.71 -4.96 2.41
CA ARG A 239 -11.55 -4.63 3.26
C ARG A 239 -10.99 -5.87 3.96
N ASP A 240 -11.84 -6.64 4.64
CA ASP A 240 -11.44 -7.91 5.28
C ASP A 240 -10.76 -8.85 4.26
N LEU A 241 -11.33 -9.01 3.06
CA LEU A 241 -10.76 -9.85 2.00
C LEU A 241 -9.43 -9.30 1.45
N ILE A 242 -9.34 -7.98 1.21
CA ILE A 242 -8.10 -7.32 0.75
C ILE A 242 -6.99 -7.42 1.79
N THR A 243 -7.32 -7.42 3.08
CA THR A 243 -6.37 -7.67 4.16
C THR A 243 -5.80 -9.10 4.06
N CYS A 244 -6.66 -10.11 3.84
CA CYS A 244 -6.21 -11.48 3.54
C CYS A 244 -5.34 -11.55 2.27
N GLY A 245 -5.72 -10.85 1.20
CA GLY A 245 -4.94 -10.79 -0.04
C GLY A 245 -3.58 -10.12 0.12
N SER A 246 -3.48 -9.09 0.96
CA SER A 246 -2.23 -8.40 1.27
C SER A 246 -1.27 -9.33 2.02
N ALA A 247 -1.77 -10.02 3.05
CA ALA A 247 -1.03 -11.06 3.77
C ALA A 247 -0.60 -12.21 2.84
N ALA A 248 -1.49 -12.65 1.94
CA ALA A 248 -1.20 -13.68 0.93
C ALA A 248 -0.02 -13.27 0.03
N GLY A 249 0.06 -12.00 -0.35
CA GLY A 249 1.15 -11.46 -1.16
C GLY A 249 2.50 -11.49 -0.43
N VAL A 250 2.53 -11.15 0.87
CA VAL A 250 3.74 -11.24 1.71
C VAL A 250 4.16 -12.70 1.92
N ALA A 251 3.20 -13.59 2.21
CA ALA A 251 3.46 -15.02 2.34
C ALA A 251 3.95 -15.65 1.01
N ALA A 252 3.50 -15.14 -0.14
CA ALA A 252 3.94 -15.59 -1.46
C ALA A 252 5.30 -15.02 -1.88
N ALA A 253 5.64 -13.84 -1.37
CA ALA A 253 6.92 -13.18 -1.56
C ALA A 253 8.05 -13.86 -0.76
N PHE A 254 7.92 -13.87 0.57
CA PHE A 254 8.97 -14.27 1.50
C PHE A 254 8.82 -15.71 2.02
N ARG A 255 7.87 -16.50 1.51
CA ARG A 255 7.52 -17.83 2.03
C ARG A 255 7.14 -17.81 3.53
N ALA A 256 6.78 -16.64 4.06
CA ALA A 256 6.60 -16.35 5.48
C ALA A 256 5.10 -16.23 5.85
N PRO A 257 4.40 -17.35 6.17
CA PRO A 257 2.96 -17.32 6.40
C PRO A 257 2.55 -16.57 7.68
N VAL A 258 3.31 -16.66 8.77
CA VAL A 258 3.00 -15.93 10.03
C VAL A 258 3.42 -14.46 9.89
N GLY A 259 4.61 -14.21 9.35
CA GLY A 259 5.13 -12.89 9.03
C GLY A 259 4.19 -12.12 8.09
N GLY A 260 3.54 -12.80 7.14
CA GLY A 260 2.52 -12.22 6.28
C GLY A 260 1.23 -11.80 7.01
N VAL A 261 0.77 -12.56 8.01
CA VAL A 261 -0.35 -12.14 8.87
C VAL A 261 0.04 -10.92 9.71
N LEU A 262 1.23 -10.96 10.32
CA LEU A 262 1.73 -9.89 11.17
C LEU A 262 1.98 -8.60 10.36
N PHE A 263 2.48 -8.69 9.13
CA PHE A 263 2.61 -7.55 8.22
C PHE A 263 1.24 -6.90 7.96
N ALA A 264 0.22 -7.72 7.69
CA ALA A 264 -1.12 -7.20 7.44
C ALA A 264 -1.75 -6.56 8.68
N LEU A 265 -1.32 -6.93 9.88
CA LEU A 265 -1.74 -6.37 11.16
C LEU A 265 -0.94 -5.09 11.53
N GLU A 266 0.37 -5.06 11.29
CA GLU A 266 1.28 -3.97 11.69
C GLU A 266 1.27 -2.81 10.68
N GLU A 267 1.41 -3.10 9.38
CA GLU A 267 1.56 -2.07 8.33
C GLU A 267 0.27 -1.77 7.57
N ALA A 268 -0.55 -2.81 7.30
CA ALA A 268 -1.63 -2.69 6.33
C ALA A 268 -2.98 -2.29 6.96
N ALA A 269 -3.38 -2.91 8.07
CA ALA A 269 -4.71 -2.72 8.65
C ALA A 269 -4.75 -1.57 9.67
N SER A 270 -5.68 -0.62 9.48
CA SER A 270 -5.95 0.44 10.46
C SER A 270 -6.70 -0.01 11.72
N TRP A 271 -7.32 -1.19 11.67
CA TRP A 271 -8.16 -1.82 12.69
C TRP A 271 -8.30 -3.33 12.37
N TRP A 272 -8.41 -4.16 13.40
CA TRP A 272 -8.35 -5.62 13.31
C TRP A 272 -9.50 -6.31 14.07
N ARG A 273 -9.87 -7.52 13.64
CA ARG A 273 -10.85 -8.38 14.31
C ARG A 273 -10.29 -9.78 14.54
N SER A 274 -10.60 -10.40 15.69
CA SER A 274 -10.19 -11.78 15.99
C SER A 274 -10.65 -12.77 14.91
N ALA A 275 -11.86 -12.61 14.37
CA ALA A 275 -12.38 -13.42 13.27
C ALA A 275 -11.75 -13.12 11.88
N LEU A 276 -11.00 -12.01 11.75
CA LEU A 276 -10.17 -11.75 10.57
C LEU A 276 -8.85 -12.51 10.67
N LEU A 277 -8.19 -12.51 11.84
CA LEU A 277 -6.94 -13.23 12.12
C LEU A 277 -6.96 -14.68 11.60
N TRP A 278 -7.98 -15.44 11.98
CA TRP A 278 -8.15 -16.84 11.57
C TRP A 278 -8.28 -17.01 10.04
N ARG A 279 -8.96 -16.08 9.35
CA ARG A 279 -9.11 -16.14 7.89
C ARG A 279 -7.82 -15.72 7.18
N THR A 280 -7.12 -14.71 7.70
CA THR A 280 -5.83 -14.25 7.16
C THR A 280 -4.77 -15.33 7.30
N PHE A 281 -4.67 -15.96 8.47
CA PHE A 281 -3.77 -17.10 8.72
C PHE A 281 -4.10 -18.32 7.85
N PHE A 282 -5.38 -18.66 7.69
CA PHE A 282 -5.79 -19.71 6.75
C PHE A 282 -5.40 -19.38 5.30
N THR A 283 -5.61 -18.14 4.84
CA THR A 283 -5.17 -17.71 3.51
C THR A 283 -3.65 -17.81 3.33
N THR A 284 -2.83 -17.41 4.30
CA THR A 284 -1.36 -17.52 4.19
C THR A 284 -0.86 -18.96 4.31
N ALA A 285 -1.52 -19.81 5.11
CA ALA A 285 -1.25 -21.24 5.16
C ALA A 285 -1.54 -21.93 3.81
N VAL A 286 -2.65 -21.58 3.14
CA VAL A 286 -2.96 -22.06 1.77
C VAL A 286 -1.87 -21.64 0.79
N VAL A 287 -1.38 -20.39 0.84
CA VAL A 287 -0.25 -19.93 0.02
C VAL A 287 0.99 -20.80 0.25
N ALA A 288 1.38 -21.02 1.51
CA ALA A 288 2.55 -21.82 1.85
C ALA A 288 2.46 -23.28 1.37
N VAL A 289 1.28 -23.91 1.46
CA VAL A 289 1.02 -25.26 0.94
C VAL A 289 1.12 -25.28 -0.59
N VAL A 290 0.43 -24.38 -1.29
CA VAL A 290 0.42 -24.31 -2.76
C VAL A 290 1.84 -24.11 -3.30
N LEU A 291 2.61 -23.20 -2.71
CA LEU A 291 4.00 -22.98 -3.09
C LEU A 291 4.86 -24.21 -2.84
N ARG A 292 4.78 -24.83 -1.65
CA ARG A 292 5.57 -26.04 -1.33
C ARG A 292 5.27 -27.19 -2.29
N SER A 293 3.99 -27.42 -2.64
CA SER A 293 3.60 -28.47 -3.60
C SER A 293 4.10 -28.21 -5.03
N LEU A 294 4.06 -26.95 -5.51
CA LEU A 294 4.55 -26.58 -6.84
C LEU A 294 6.08 -26.66 -6.93
N VAL A 295 6.78 -26.22 -5.88
CA VAL A 295 8.24 -26.33 -5.76
C VAL A 295 8.67 -27.79 -5.78
N GLU A 296 8.02 -28.66 -4.99
CA GLU A 296 8.36 -30.09 -4.97
C GLU A 296 8.08 -30.79 -6.31
N PHE A 297 6.98 -30.43 -6.99
CA PHE A 297 6.74 -30.87 -8.37
C PHE A 297 7.88 -30.45 -9.32
N CYS A 298 8.42 -29.24 -9.17
CA CYS A 298 9.53 -28.76 -9.98
C CYS A 298 10.88 -29.39 -9.67
N ARG A 299 11.12 -29.84 -8.43
CA ARG A 299 12.29 -30.65 -8.07
C ARG A 299 12.39 -31.96 -8.85
N THR A 300 11.30 -32.43 -9.48
CA THR A 300 11.33 -33.56 -10.43
C THR A 300 11.98 -33.25 -11.78
N GLY A 301 12.53 -32.04 -11.97
CA GLY A 301 13.26 -31.63 -13.19
C GLY A 301 12.37 -31.20 -14.36
N LYS A 302 11.07 -31.00 -14.12
CA LYS A 302 10.06 -30.74 -15.18
C LYS A 302 9.72 -29.25 -15.38
N CYS A 303 10.35 -28.32 -14.64
CA CYS A 303 10.01 -26.89 -14.64
C CYS A 303 11.09 -25.99 -15.28
N GLY A 304 11.22 -26.07 -16.60
CA GLY A 304 12.14 -25.20 -17.36
C GLY A 304 13.61 -25.59 -17.19
N LEU A 305 14.51 -24.70 -17.65
CA LEU A 305 15.95 -25.01 -17.73
C LEU A 305 16.71 -24.72 -16.43
N PHE A 306 16.21 -23.77 -15.65
CA PHE A 306 16.84 -23.28 -14.40
C PHE A 306 15.96 -23.48 -13.15
N GLY A 307 14.70 -23.87 -13.34
CA GLY A 307 13.66 -23.76 -12.32
C GLY A 307 13.62 -24.92 -11.32
N GLN A 308 14.34 -24.77 -10.21
CA GLN A 308 13.96 -25.47 -8.97
C GLN A 308 12.75 -24.79 -8.28
N GLY A 309 12.32 -23.60 -8.75
CA GLY A 309 11.29 -22.79 -8.08
C GLY A 309 11.75 -22.27 -6.73
N GLY A 310 13.05 -22.00 -6.60
CA GLY A 310 13.74 -21.80 -5.34
C GLY A 310 13.37 -20.48 -4.67
N LEU A 311 12.21 -20.44 -4.01
CA LEU A 311 11.83 -19.36 -3.09
C LEU A 311 12.92 -19.11 -2.04
N ILE A 312 13.03 -17.85 -1.61
CA ILE A 312 13.97 -17.43 -0.58
C ILE A 312 13.78 -18.33 0.66
N MET A 313 14.87 -18.97 1.05
CA MET A 313 14.99 -19.89 2.17
C MET A 313 16.49 -19.95 2.45
N PHE A 314 16.89 -19.64 3.68
CA PHE A 314 18.28 -19.63 4.10
C PHE A 314 18.50 -20.78 5.08
N ASP A 315 19.33 -21.74 4.70
CA ASP A 315 19.65 -22.90 5.54
C ASP A 315 20.84 -22.52 6.45
N VAL A 316 20.60 -21.70 7.47
CA VAL A 316 21.62 -21.18 8.42
C VAL A 316 22.07 -22.25 9.44
N ASN A 317 22.01 -23.52 9.01
CA ASN A 317 21.63 -24.65 9.85
C ASN A 317 22.86 -25.48 10.26
N SER A 318 23.90 -24.80 10.75
CA SER A 318 25.22 -25.42 11.02
C SER A 318 25.99 -24.88 12.23
N THR A 319 25.53 -23.81 12.88
CA THR A 319 26.15 -23.32 14.13
C THR A 319 25.08 -23.05 15.19
N LYS A 320 25.31 -23.50 16.43
CA LYS A 320 24.46 -23.13 17.57
C LYS A 320 24.87 -21.74 18.04
N ALA A 321 24.01 -20.74 17.81
CA ALA A 321 24.27 -19.34 18.15
C ALA A 321 24.36 -19.13 19.69
N THR A 322 25.56 -19.28 20.24
CA THR A 322 25.90 -18.96 21.63
C THR A 322 26.54 -17.58 21.67
N TYR A 323 25.74 -16.55 21.98
CA TYR A 323 26.20 -15.17 22.02
C TYR A 323 26.67 -14.73 23.41
N SER A 324 27.68 -13.88 23.42
CA SER A 324 28.38 -13.33 24.58
C SER A 324 28.07 -11.84 24.78
N THR A 325 28.48 -11.25 25.90
CA THR A 325 28.29 -9.80 26.14
C THR A 325 28.97 -8.89 25.11
N PRO A 326 30.19 -9.17 24.60
CA PRO A 326 30.78 -8.40 23.49
C PRO A 326 29.95 -8.45 22.21
N ASP A 327 29.38 -9.61 21.88
CA ASP A 327 28.52 -9.80 20.71
C ASP A 327 27.26 -8.92 20.81
N LEU A 328 26.67 -8.78 22.02
CA LEU A 328 25.56 -7.86 22.26
C LEU A 328 25.96 -6.39 22.03
N LEU A 329 27.16 -5.97 22.43
CA LEU A 329 27.67 -4.62 22.14
C LEU A 329 27.84 -4.40 20.64
N ALA A 330 28.38 -5.38 19.92
CA ALA A 330 28.52 -5.34 18.46
C ALA A 330 27.16 -5.25 17.74
N VAL A 331 26.15 -6.01 18.21
CA VAL A 331 24.76 -5.93 17.71
C VAL A 331 24.15 -4.55 17.97
N MET A 332 24.31 -3.97 19.17
CA MET A 332 23.79 -2.62 19.44
C MET A 332 24.44 -1.56 18.55
N PHE A 333 25.75 -1.63 18.33
CA PHE A 333 26.48 -0.74 17.42
C PHE A 333 26.01 -0.87 15.96
N LEU A 334 25.83 -2.10 15.47
CA LEU A 334 25.25 -2.38 14.15
C LEU A 334 23.84 -1.79 14.01
N GLY A 335 23.00 -1.89 15.04
CA GLY A 335 21.68 -1.29 15.08
C GLY A 335 21.72 0.24 14.91
N VAL A 336 22.63 0.93 15.60
CA VAL A 336 22.80 2.39 15.46
C VAL A 336 23.20 2.78 14.03
N ILE A 337 24.17 2.06 13.43
CA ILE A 337 24.59 2.30 12.04
C ILE A 337 23.42 2.07 11.06
N GLY A 338 22.68 0.95 11.21
CA GLY A 338 21.52 0.65 10.38
C GLY A 338 20.42 1.72 10.45
N GLY A 339 20.22 2.33 11.64
CA GLY A 339 19.25 3.41 11.84
C GLY A 339 19.67 4.72 11.14
N VAL A 340 20.95 5.10 11.26
CA VAL A 340 21.51 6.28 10.59
C VAL A 340 21.51 6.09 9.07
N PHE A 341 22.04 4.98 8.56
CA PHE A 341 22.06 4.71 7.12
C PHE A 341 20.65 4.57 6.53
N GLY A 342 19.71 3.90 7.22
CA GLY A 342 18.33 3.78 6.75
C GLY A 342 17.61 5.14 6.69
N SER A 343 17.89 6.02 7.65
CA SER A 343 17.40 7.40 7.63
C SER A 343 17.99 8.22 6.48
N PHE A 344 19.28 8.06 6.20
CA PHE A 344 19.96 8.71 5.07
C PHE A 344 19.43 8.19 3.72
N TYR A 345 19.21 6.88 3.60
CA TYR A 345 18.60 6.25 2.42
C TYR A 345 17.19 6.82 2.16
N ASN A 346 16.34 6.93 3.19
CA ASN A 346 15.02 7.56 3.10
C ASN A 346 15.10 9.00 2.59
N TYR A 347 16.01 9.81 3.14
CA TYR A 347 16.21 11.19 2.70
C TYR A 347 16.62 11.28 1.22
N CYS A 348 17.56 10.44 0.77
CA CYS A 348 17.98 10.39 -0.63
C CYS A 348 16.85 9.90 -1.56
N VAL A 349 16.04 8.94 -1.13
CA VAL A 349 14.85 8.48 -1.88
C VAL A 349 13.80 9.57 -2.02
N ASP A 350 13.50 10.36 -0.99
CA ASP A 350 12.62 11.53 -1.10
C ASP A 350 13.10 12.52 -2.17
N LYS A 351 14.39 12.84 -2.19
CA LYS A 351 14.98 13.75 -3.21
C LYS A 351 14.94 13.16 -4.62
N ALA A 352 15.24 11.87 -4.77
CA ALA A 352 15.15 11.17 -6.06
C ALA A 352 13.71 11.18 -6.60
N LEU A 353 12.73 10.82 -5.76
CA LEU A 353 11.31 10.80 -6.12
C LEU A 353 10.78 12.18 -6.54
N ARG A 354 11.13 13.25 -5.81
CA ARG A 354 10.77 14.64 -6.20
C ARG A 354 11.36 15.02 -7.55
N THR A 355 12.63 14.70 -7.78
CA THR A 355 13.32 14.96 -9.05
C THR A 355 12.65 14.20 -10.20
N TYR A 356 12.31 12.93 -9.98
CA TYR A 356 11.62 12.11 -10.97
C TYR A 356 10.18 12.56 -11.23
N SER A 357 9.50 13.25 -10.32
CA SER A 357 8.18 13.87 -10.60
C SER A 357 8.25 14.85 -11.77
N ILE A 358 9.21 15.78 -11.72
CA ILE A 358 9.42 16.85 -12.71
C ILE A 358 9.72 16.26 -14.11
N ILE A 359 10.31 15.07 -14.17
CA ILE A 359 10.53 14.31 -15.40
C ILE A 359 9.25 13.58 -15.83
N ASN A 360 8.58 12.91 -14.89
CA ASN A 360 7.35 12.14 -15.10
C ASN A 360 6.14 13.00 -15.54
N GLU A 361 6.13 14.28 -15.18
CA GLU A 361 5.11 15.27 -15.57
C GLU A 361 5.19 15.61 -17.07
N ARG A 362 6.36 15.46 -17.71
CA ARG A 362 6.57 15.76 -19.15
C ARG A 362 5.94 14.74 -20.12
N GLY A 363 5.25 13.73 -19.60
CA GLY A 363 4.53 12.72 -20.40
C GLY A 363 5.24 11.35 -20.49
N PRO A 364 4.58 10.33 -21.07
CA PRO A 364 4.98 8.93 -20.98
C PRO A 364 6.36 8.65 -21.60
N SER A 365 6.73 9.33 -22.70
CA SER A 365 8.01 9.15 -23.38
C SER A 365 9.21 9.49 -22.49
N PHE A 366 9.11 10.53 -21.65
CA PHE A 366 10.15 10.90 -20.70
C PHE A 366 10.31 9.86 -19.58
N LYS A 367 9.23 9.18 -19.18
CA LYS A 367 9.26 8.08 -18.21
C LYS A 367 10.05 6.88 -18.74
N ILE A 368 9.82 6.53 -20.01
CA ILE A 368 10.51 5.42 -20.68
C ILE A 368 11.98 5.79 -20.92
N LEU A 369 12.27 7.03 -21.34
CA LEU A 369 13.65 7.52 -21.49
C LEU A 369 14.43 7.45 -20.17
N LEU A 370 13.82 7.87 -19.05
CA LEU A 370 14.42 7.73 -17.71
C LEU A 370 14.73 6.26 -17.38
N VAL A 371 13.78 5.35 -17.62
CA VAL A 371 13.99 3.91 -17.41
C VAL A 371 15.14 3.35 -18.27
N ILE A 372 15.29 3.79 -19.53
CA ILE A 372 16.41 3.40 -20.40
C ILE A 372 17.74 3.89 -19.82
N VAL A 373 17.82 5.15 -19.39
CA VAL A 373 19.05 5.72 -18.81
C VAL A 373 19.45 4.98 -17.54
N ILE A 374 18.51 4.66 -16.64
CA ILE A 374 18.82 3.91 -15.41
C ILE A 374 19.15 2.44 -15.73
N SER A 375 18.54 1.84 -16.76
CA SER A 375 18.89 0.48 -17.22
C SER A 375 20.33 0.40 -17.73
N LEU A 376 20.73 1.36 -18.57
CA LEU A 376 22.12 1.48 -19.05
C LEU A 376 23.10 1.75 -17.92
N LEU A 377 22.80 2.68 -17.00
CA LEU A 377 23.63 2.96 -15.83
C LEU A 377 23.82 1.70 -14.96
N THR A 378 22.73 0.98 -14.66
CA THR A 378 22.78 -0.28 -13.90
C THR A 378 23.62 -1.33 -14.62
N SER A 379 23.45 -1.49 -15.94
CA SER A 379 24.28 -2.39 -16.75
C SER A 379 25.76 -2.04 -16.72
N CYS A 380 26.11 -0.76 -16.83
CA CYS A 380 27.49 -0.28 -16.74
C CYS A 380 28.11 -0.56 -15.36
N CYS A 381 27.36 -0.33 -14.27
CA CYS A 381 27.83 -0.64 -12.92
C CYS A 381 28.01 -2.15 -12.71
N SER A 382 26.99 -2.97 -12.99
CA SER A 382 27.03 -4.42 -12.73
C SER A 382 28.06 -5.16 -13.60
N TYR A 383 28.34 -4.69 -14.82
CA TYR A 383 29.38 -5.28 -15.67
C TYR A 383 30.77 -4.67 -15.45
N GLY A 384 30.85 -3.38 -15.11
CA GLY A 384 32.12 -2.65 -14.97
C GLY A 384 32.78 -2.80 -13.59
N LEU A 385 32.02 -2.83 -12.50
CA LEU A 385 32.59 -2.92 -11.15
C LEU A 385 33.38 -4.22 -10.89
N PRO A 386 32.99 -5.41 -11.41
CA PRO A 386 33.79 -6.64 -11.29
C PRO A 386 35.21 -6.58 -11.87
N TRP A 387 35.56 -5.58 -12.70
CA TRP A 387 36.94 -5.35 -13.15
C TRP A 387 37.86 -4.84 -12.03
N LEU A 388 37.30 -4.32 -10.93
CA LEU A 388 38.06 -3.75 -9.80
C LEU A 388 38.45 -4.79 -8.75
N SER A 389 37.90 -6.01 -8.82
CA SER A 389 38.13 -7.09 -7.86
C SER A 389 39.07 -8.15 -8.41
N GLN A 390 40.00 -8.59 -7.57
CA GLN A 390 40.97 -9.63 -7.89
C GLN A 390 40.30 -11.01 -7.97
N CYS A 391 40.91 -11.92 -8.75
CA CYS A 391 40.49 -13.31 -8.86
C CYS A 391 40.97 -14.13 -7.65
N ILE A 392 40.09 -14.95 -7.07
CA ILE A 392 40.40 -15.83 -5.94
C ILE A 392 40.39 -17.30 -6.41
N PRO A 393 41.33 -18.14 -5.97
CA PRO A 393 41.29 -19.58 -6.25
C PRO A 393 40.04 -20.23 -5.65
N CYS A 394 39.42 -21.15 -6.39
CA CYS A 394 38.31 -21.97 -5.90
C CYS A 394 38.73 -22.74 -4.63
N PRO A 395 37.91 -22.78 -3.56
CA PRO A 395 38.27 -23.54 -2.36
C PRO A 395 38.37 -25.05 -2.64
N PRO A 396 39.20 -25.80 -1.90
CA PRO A 396 39.28 -27.25 -2.05
C PRO A 396 38.01 -27.93 -1.51
N HIS A 397 37.60 -29.03 -2.15
CA HIS A 397 36.48 -29.90 -1.75
C HIS A 397 35.05 -29.32 -1.82
N LEU A 398 34.75 -28.46 -2.80
CA LEU A 398 33.35 -28.13 -3.10
C LEU A 398 32.60 -29.31 -3.74
N ALA A 399 31.32 -29.44 -3.39
CA ALA A 399 30.36 -30.35 -4.04
C ALA A 399 29.82 -29.80 -5.38
N GLU A 400 29.98 -28.50 -5.64
CA GLU A 400 29.64 -27.85 -6.90
C GLU A 400 30.90 -27.51 -7.70
N GLN A 401 30.81 -27.57 -9.03
CA GLN A 401 31.93 -27.22 -9.91
C GLN A 401 32.18 -25.71 -9.89
N CYS A 402 33.40 -25.32 -9.52
CA CYS A 402 33.89 -23.95 -9.47
C CYS A 402 34.94 -23.73 -10.57
N PRO A 403 34.78 -22.72 -11.46
CA PRO A 403 33.62 -21.84 -11.61
C PRO A 403 32.39 -22.57 -12.18
N THR A 404 31.19 -22.06 -11.91
CA THR A 404 29.93 -22.67 -12.34
C THR A 404 29.53 -22.21 -13.75
N GLU A 405 29.97 -22.95 -14.76
CA GLU A 405 29.84 -22.57 -16.19
C GLU A 405 28.42 -22.69 -16.76
N SER A 406 27.64 -23.69 -16.33
CA SER A 406 26.41 -24.14 -17.02
C SER A 406 25.08 -23.79 -16.34
N ARG A 407 25.09 -23.29 -15.09
CA ARG A 407 23.88 -23.04 -14.27
C ARG A 407 24.01 -21.75 -13.44
N SER A 408 22.91 -21.36 -12.76
CA SER A 408 23.01 -20.56 -11.53
C SER A 408 23.90 -21.29 -10.52
N GLY A 409 24.68 -20.54 -9.75
CA GLY A 409 25.65 -21.10 -8.81
C GLY A 409 26.59 -20.03 -8.25
N ASN A 410 27.20 -20.34 -7.12
CA ASN A 410 27.80 -19.35 -6.23
C ASN A 410 29.12 -18.75 -6.77
N PHE A 411 29.77 -19.40 -7.72
CA PHE A 411 31.12 -19.03 -8.19
C PHE A 411 31.12 -18.69 -9.68
N LYS A 412 31.29 -17.41 -10.01
CA LYS A 412 31.33 -16.92 -11.40
C LYS A 412 32.76 -16.56 -11.81
N ASN A 413 33.21 -17.08 -12.95
CA ASN A 413 34.43 -16.62 -13.59
C ASN A 413 34.12 -15.30 -14.33
N PHE A 414 34.88 -14.26 -14.01
CA PHE A 414 34.91 -13.03 -14.79
C PHE A 414 36.37 -12.70 -15.08
N GLN A 415 36.83 -13.10 -16.28
CA GLN A 415 38.19 -12.85 -16.79
C GLN A 415 39.31 -13.41 -15.89
N CYS A 416 39.03 -14.49 -15.17
CA CYS A 416 39.96 -15.16 -14.27
C CYS A 416 40.59 -16.42 -14.90
N PRO A 417 41.80 -16.82 -14.45
CA PRO A 417 42.42 -18.10 -14.81
C PRO A 417 41.51 -19.31 -14.51
N PRO A 418 41.76 -20.49 -15.11
CA PRO A 418 41.08 -21.71 -14.70
C PRO A 418 41.22 -21.96 -13.19
N ASN A 419 40.19 -22.58 -12.60
CA ASN A 419 40.05 -22.83 -11.16
C ASN A 419 40.07 -21.56 -10.28
N HIS A 420 39.77 -20.39 -10.84
CA HIS A 420 39.58 -19.14 -10.10
C HIS A 420 38.20 -18.52 -10.40
N TYR A 421 37.69 -17.72 -9.46
CA TYR A 421 36.43 -17.00 -9.56
C TYR A 421 36.62 -15.52 -9.16
N ASN A 422 35.60 -14.69 -9.45
CA ASN A 422 35.59 -13.27 -9.11
C ASN A 422 34.38 -12.99 -8.19
N ASN A 423 34.64 -12.59 -6.94
CA ASN A 423 33.62 -12.51 -5.90
C ASN A 423 32.56 -11.43 -6.22
N LEU A 424 32.99 -10.31 -6.82
CA LEU A 424 32.09 -9.21 -7.16
C LEU A 424 31.24 -9.56 -8.38
N ALA A 425 31.78 -10.34 -9.32
CA ALA A 425 31.01 -10.98 -10.38
C ALA A 425 30.00 -12.02 -9.83
N SER A 426 30.37 -12.82 -8.83
CA SER A 426 29.44 -13.74 -8.14
C SER A 426 28.24 -13.03 -7.50
N LEU A 427 28.38 -11.77 -7.10
CA LEU A 427 27.29 -10.95 -6.56
C LEU A 427 26.47 -10.23 -7.65
N PHE A 428 27.10 -9.73 -8.74
CA PHE A 428 26.40 -8.99 -9.80
C PHE A 428 25.87 -9.84 -10.97
N PHE A 429 26.40 -11.04 -11.21
CA PHE A 429 25.99 -11.97 -12.29
C PHE A 429 25.21 -13.20 -11.79
N ASN A 430 24.54 -13.05 -10.64
CA ASN A 430 23.51 -13.97 -10.16
C ASN A 430 22.18 -13.22 -10.00
N THR A 431 21.12 -13.88 -9.54
CA THR A 431 19.88 -13.16 -9.18
C THR A 431 20.08 -12.39 -7.87
N ASN A 432 19.29 -11.33 -7.65
CA ASN A 432 19.34 -10.61 -6.37
C ASN A 432 19.03 -11.53 -5.17
N ASP A 433 18.15 -12.51 -5.36
CA ASP A 433 17.75 -13.48 -4.32
C ASP A 433 18.92 -14.44 -3.99
N ASP A 434 19.68 -14.86 -5.01
CA ASP A 434 20.89 -15.68 -4.82
C ASP A 434 22.06 -14.89 -4.23
N ALA A 435 22.23 -13.61 -4.60
CA ALA A 435 23.24 -12.74 -3.99
C ALA A 435 22.98 -12.53 -2.49
N ILE A 436 21.71 -12.50 -2.04
CA ILE A 436 21.38 -12.52 -0.61
C ILE A 436 21.78 -13.85 0.03
N ARG A 437 21.48 -15.01 -0.61
CA ARG A 437 21.88 -16.32 -0.10
C ARG A 437 23.39 -16.40 0.15
N ILE A 438 24.19 -16.01 -0.85
CA ILE A 438 25.66 -16.00 -0.79
C ILE A 438 26.16 -15.12 0.36
N LEU A 439 25.56 -13.94 0.58
CA LEU A 439 25.93 -13.04 1.67
C LEU A 439 25.58 -13.60 3.07
N PHE A 440 24.56 -14.46 3.19
CA PHE A 440 24.12 -15.08 4.45
C PHE A 440 24.75 -16.45 4.75
N THR A 441 25.45 -17.09 3.79
CA THR A 441 26.16 -18.36 4.03
C THR A 441 27.20 -18.19 5.14
N SER A 442 27.14 -19.02 6.18
CA SER A 442 28.09 -19.04 7.30
C SER A 442 29.39 -19.77 6.96
N GLY A 443 30.44 -19.60 7.78
CA GLY A 443 31.76 -20.23 7.61
C GLY A 443 32.61 -19.68 6.45
N SER A 444 32.08 -18.73 5.68
CA SER A 444 32.68 -18.18 4.45
C SER A 444 33.55 -16.93 4.73
N GLU A 445 34.24 -16.89 5.87
CA GLU A 445 35.01 -15.72 6.34
C GLU A 445 36.08 -15.24 5.36
N LYS A 446 36.70 -16.18 4.63
CA LYS A 446 37.78 -15.92 3.66
C LYS A 446 37.30 -15.71 2.23
N GLU A 447 35.99 -15.82 1.97
CA GLU A 447 35.43 -15.71 0.62
C GLU A 447 35.23 -14.26 0.14
N PHE A 448 35.34 -13.25 1.02
CA PHE A 448 35.10 -11.85 0.66
C PHE A 448 36.11 -10.90 1.28
N HIS A 449 36.80 -10.12 0.44
CA HIS A 449 37.65 -9.03 0.90
C HIS A 449 36.82 -7.81 1.31
N LEU A 450 37.31 -7.08 2.32
CA LEU A 450 36.68 -5.85 2.82
C LEU A 450 36.39 -4.83 1.69
N SER A 451 37.29 -4.74 0.70
CA SER A 451 37.15 -3.88 -0.47
C SER A 451 35.99 -4.29 -1.39
N THR A 452 35.77 -5.58 -1.63
CA THR A 452 34.68 -6.03 -2.51
C THR A 452 33.32 -5.85 -1.85
N LEU A 453 33.22 -6.08 -0.53
CA LEU A 453 32.02 -5.78 0.26
C LEU A 453 31.69 -4.28 0.27
N LEU A 454 32.70 -3.41 0.44
CA LEU A 454 32.50 -1.95 0.44
C LEU A 454 32.06 -1.44 -0.95
N VAL A 455 32.69 -1.90 -2.04
CA VAL A 455 32.30 -1.53 -3.41
C VAL A 455 30.88 -2.02 -3.71
N PHE A 456 30.53 -3.26 -3.33
CA PHE A 456 29.18 -3.79 -3.53
C PHE A 456 28.13 -3.03 -2.70
N PHE A 457 28.40 -2.74 -1.43
CA PHE A 457 27.51 -1.94 -0.57
C PHE A 457 27.22 -0.56 -1.17
N VAL A 458 28.25 0.21 -1.54
CA VAL A 458 28.09 1.55 -2.11
C VAL A 458 27.33 1.49 -3.44
N ALA A 459 27.63 0.50 -4.29
CA ALA A 459 26.95 0.32 -5.57
C ALA A 459 25.46 -0.01 -5.39
N ILE A 460 25.11 -0.99 -4.55
CA ILE A 460 23.71 -1.36 -4.28
C ILE A 460 22.95 -0.24 -3.58
N PHE A 461 23.56 0.47 -2.64
CA PHE A 461 22.96 1.61 -1.95
C PHE A 461 22.57 2.71 -2.96
N CYS A 462 23.52 3.13 -3.81
CA CYS A 462 23.28 4.15 -4.83
C CYS A 462 22.31 3.69 -5.93
N LEU A 463 22.47 2.47 -6.45
CA LEU A 463 21.56 1.92 -7.47
C LEU A 463 20.15 1.71 -6.92
N GLY A 464 19.98 1.31 -5.65
CA GLY A 464 18.68 1.19 -4.99
C GLY A 464 17.92 2.51 -4.91
N ILE A 465 18.61 3.60 -4.54
CA ILE A 465 18.04 4.97 -4.54
C ILE A 465 17.64 5.39 -5.96
N VAL A 466 18.55 5.26 -6.92
CA VAL A 466 18.38 5.75 -8.30
C VAL A 466 17.35 4.93 -9.09
N THR A 467 17.23 3.63 -8.81
CA THR A 467 16.26 2.75 -9.48
C THR A 467 14.86 2.87 -8.88
N TYR A 468 14.72 3.32 -7.63
CA TYR A 468 13.40 3.50 -7.05
C TYR A 468 12.66 4.70 -7.64
N GLY A 469 11.35 4.53 -7.88
CA GLY A 469 10.50 5.61 -8.42
C GLY A 469 10.51 5.79 -9.94
N ILE A 470 11.32 5.00 -10.67
CA ILE A 470 11.15 4.87 -12.13
C ILE A 470 9.78 4.24 -12.45
N ALA A 471 9.32 4.37 -13.70
CA ALA A 471 8.00 3.89 -14.11
C ALA A 471 7.91 2.36 -14.34
N VAL A 472 8.31 1.58 -13.32
CA VAL A 472 8.32 0.10 -13.30
C VAL A 472 7.79 -0.40 -11.95
N PRO A 473 7.07 -1.53 -11.86
CA PRO A 473 6.62 -2.10 -10.59
C PRO A 473 7.83 -2.62 -9.80
N SER A 474 8.09 -2.02 -8.64
CA SER A 474 9.37 -2.16 -7.95
C SER A 474 9.20 -2.12 -6.42
N GLY A 475 9.67 -3.16 -5.73
CA GLY A 475 9.69 -3.27 -4.28
C GLY A 475 11.05 -2.90 -3.67
N LEU A 476 11.02 -2.25 -2.50
CA LEU A 476 12.22 -1.79 -1.78
C LEU A 476 12.90 -2.86 -0.91
N PHE A 477 12.23 -3.98 -0.61
CA PHE A 477 12.78 -5.00 0.29
C PHE A 477 14.14 -5.54 -0.17
N ILE A 478 14.25 -6.02 -1.41
CA ILE A 478 15.46 -6.67 -1.90
C ILE A 478 16.69 -5.73 -1.94
N PRO A 479 16.61 -4.48 -2.44
CA PRO A 479 17.72 -3.51 -2.34
C PRO A 479 18.19 -3.26 -0.91
N VAL A 480 17.24 -3.15 0.02
CA VAL A 480 17.51 -2.87 1.43
C VAL A 480 18.05 -4.13 2.13
N ILE A 481 17.60 -5.33 1.78
CA ILE A 481 18.22 -6.59 2.25
C ILE A 481 19.66 -6.70 1.73
N LEU A 482 19.94 -6.43 0.45
CA LEU A 482 21.29 -6.53 -0.13
C LEU A 482 22.28 -5.48 0.44
N ALA A 483 21.86 -4.22 0.52
CA ALA A 483 22.66 -3.17 1.16
C ALA A 483 22.88 -3.49 2.65
N GLY A 484 21.82 -3.93 3.33
CA GLY A 484 21.87 -4.35 4.73
C GLY A 484 22.80 -5.54 4.99
N ALA A 485 22.72 -6.57 4.15
CA ALA A 485 23.57 -7.76 4.22
C ALA A 485 25.04 -7.44 3.98
N SER A 486 25.34 -6.61 2.98
CA SER A 486 26.73 -6.26 2.62
C SER A 486 27.43 -5.40 3.67
N TYR A 487 26.77 -4.37 4.23
CA TYR A 487 27.38 -3.61 5.35
C TYR A 487 27.36 -4.41 6.66
N GLY A 488 26.37 -5.27 6.89
CA GLY A 488 26.36 -6.20 8.04
C GLY A 488 27.57 -7.11 8.02
N ARG A 489 27.83 -7.76 6.87
CA ARG A 489 29.00 -8.60 6.65
C ARG A 489 30.31 -7.80 6.81
N LEU A 490 30.38 -6.58 6.27
CA LEU A 490 31.51 -5.66 6.41
C LEU A 490 31.82 -5.34 7.89
N VAL A 491 30.80 -5.02 8.68
CA VAL A 491 30.93 -4.75 10.12
C VAL A 491 31.31 -6.02 10.89
N GLY A 492 30.74 -7.17 10.53
CA GLY A 492 31.12 -8.47 11.11
C GLY A 492 32.60 -8.79 10.91
N THR A 493 33.13 -8.61 9.68
CA THR A 493 34.57 -8.79 9.41
C THR A 493 35.46 -7.83 10.20
N LEU A 494 35.01 -6.60 10.44
CA LEU A 494 35.74 -5.61 11.25
C LEU A 494 35.66 -5.88 12.76
N LEU A 495 34.58 -6.48 13.25
CA LEU A 495 34.35 -6.79 14.66
C LEU A 495 34.69 -8.24 15.05
N GLY A 496 35.09 -9.10 14.12
CA GLY A 496 35.53 -10.48 14.38
C GLY A 496 36.61 -10.63 15.48
N PRO A 497 37.57 -9.71 15.66
CA PRO A 497 38.50 -9.75 16.79
C PRO A 497 37.87 -9.48 18.17
N LEU A 498 36.61 -9.05 18.22
CA LEU A 498 35.87 -8.64 19.43
C LEU A 498 34.60 -9.48 19.68
N SER A 499 34.15 -10.25 18.70
CA SER A 499 32.85 -10.94 18.71
C SER A 499 32.98 -12.34 18.12
N ASN A 500 32.38 -13.33 18.77
CA ASN A 500 32.41 -14.74 18.35
C ASN A 500 31.26 -15.12 17.39
N LEU A 501 30.39 -14.18 17.01
CA LEU A 501 29.36 -14.40 16.00
C LEU A 501 29.94 -14.56 14.58
N ASP A 502 29.47 -15.58 13.87
CA ASP A 502 29.77 -15.81 12.45
C ASP A 502 29.37 -14.61 11.56
N VAL A 503 30.17 -14.37 10.52
CA VAL A 503 30.06 -13.19 9.65
C VAL A 503 28.78 -13.21 8.78
N GLY A 504 28.22 -14.39 8.49
CA GLY A 504 26.91 -14.56 7.85
C GLY A 504 25.75 -14.17 8.78
N LEU A 505 25.87 -14.45 10.08
CA LEU A 505 24.91 -13.95 11.08
C LEU A 505 24.94 -12.42 11.19
N PHE A 506 26.13 -11.80 11.11
CA PHE A 506 26.28 -10.35 11.02
C PHE A 506 25.64 -9.76 9.75
N ALA A 507 25.73 -10.45 8.60
CA ALA A 507 25.02 -10.06 7.39
C ALA A 507 23.49 -10.08 7.58
N LEU A 508 22.95 -11.13 8.20
CA LEU A 508 21.53 -11.24 8.54
C LEU A 508 21.06 -10.12 9.49
N LEU A 509 21.83 -9.82 10.53
CA LEU A 509 21.56 -8.73 11.49
C LEU A 509 21.69 -7.35 10.84
N GLY A 510 22.58 -7.18 9.85
CA GLY A 510 22.70 -5.98 9.02
C GLY A 510 21.48 -5.79 8.12
N ALA A 511 21.01 -6.85 7.47
CA ALA A 511 19.77 -6.83 6.70
C ALA A 511 18.57 -6.44 7.56
N ALA A 512 18.42 -7.05 8.74
CA ALA A 512 17.37 -6.70 9.70
C ALA A 512 17.44 -5.22 10.10
N SER A 513 18.58 -4.75 10.58
CA SER A 513 18.75 -3.37 11.07
C SER A 513 18.54 -2.32 9.98
N PHE A 514 19.06 -2.49 8.76
CA PHE A 514 18.85 -1.50 7.69
C PHE A 514 17.41 -1.51 7.15
N LEU A 515 16.72 -2.66 7.14
CA LEU A 515 15.27 -2.73 6.91
C LEU A 515 14.48 -2.00 8.01
N GLY A 516 14.83 -2.21 9.28
CA GLY A 516 14.23 -1.50 10.41
C GLY A 516 14.37 0.02 10.31
N GLY A 517 15.57 0.52 10.00
CA GLY A 517 15.86 1.95 9.85
C GLY A 517 15.19 2.60 8.64
N THR A 518 15.02 1.83 7.55
CA THR A 518 14.36 2.30 6.31
C THR A 518 12.84 2.28 6.43
N MET A 519 12.27 1.15 6.87
CA MET A 519 10.83 0.85 6.80
C MET A 519 10.07 1.04 8.11
N ARG A 520 10.73 1.02 9.28
CA ARG A 520 10.15 1.14 10.65
C ARG A 520 9.21 0.01 11.10
N MET A 521 9.13 -1.05 10.31
CA MET A 521 8.52 -2.33 10.65
C MET A 521 9.33 -3.04 11.74
N THR A 522 8.65 -3.74 12.66
CA THR A 522 9.27 -4.38 13.82
C THR A 522 8.92 -5.86 13.94
N VAL A 523 7.74 -6.19 14.46
CA VAL A 523 7.36 -7.56 14.82
C VAL A 523 7.16 -8.43 13.58
N SER A 524 6.46 -7.91 12.56
CA SER A 524 6.28 -8.59 11.28
C SER A 524 7.61 -8.87 10.57
N LEU A 525 8.51 -7.88 10.55
CA LEU A 525 9.82 -8.01 9.91
C LEU A 525 10.70 -9.03 10.63
N CYS A 526 10.71 -9.04 11.96
CA CYS A 526 11.44 -10.03 12.74
C CYS A 526 10.94 -11.45 12.44
N VAL A 527 9.62 -11.66 12.34
CA VAL A 527 9.04 -12.98 12.03
C VAL A 527 9.22 -13.37 10.55
N ILE A 528 9.21 -12.42 9.61
CA ILE A 528 9.58 -12.71 8.21
C ILE A 528 11.02 -13.22 8.11
N LEU A 529 11.97 -12.55 8.76
CA LEU A 529 13.38 -12.97 8.74
C LEU A 529 13.60 -14.28 9.52
N LEU A 530 12.80 -14.54 10.57
CA LEU A 530 12.75 -15.81 11.29
C LEU A 530 12.28 -16.97 10.38
N GLU A 531 11.13 -16.82 9.72
CA GLU A 531 10.57 -17.86 8.83
C GLU A 531 11.47 -18.10 7.60
N LEU A 532 12.26 -17.11 7.18
CA LEU A 532 13.25 -17.22 6.11
C LEU A 532 14.54 -17.96 6.53
N THR A 533 14.95 -17.89 7.80
CA THR A 533 16.22 -18.46 8.31
C THR A 533 16.05 -19.73 9.13
N ASN A 534 14.85 -19.99 9.62
CA ASN A 534 14.46 -21.18 10.38
C ASN A 534 15.23 -21.40 11.70
N ASP A 535 15.96 -20.39 12.21
CA ASP A 535 16.61 -20.44 13.54
C ASP A 535 15.91 -19.53 14.56
N LEU A 536 15.28 -20.17 15.56
CA LEU A 536 14.60 -19.49 16.67
C LEU A 536 15.57 -18.83 17.68
N LEU A 537 16.83 -19.27 17.74
CA LEU A 537 17.83 -18.75 18.69
C LEU A 537 18.30 -17.34 18.33
N MET A 538 18.24 -16.97 17.05
CA MET A 538 18.61 -15.62 16.57
C MET A 538 17.55 -14.55 16.85
N LEU A 539 16.31 -14.94 17.19
CA LEU A 539 15.18 -14.02 17.37
C LEU A 539 15.46 -12.86 18.36
N PRO A 540 16.07 -13.06 19.55
CA PRO A 540 16.34 -11.97 20.48
C PRO A 540 17.33 -10.93 19.93
N LEU A 541 18.37 -11.38 19.21
CA LEU A 541 19.36 -10.50 18.58
C LEU A 541 18.73 -9.68 17.44
N MET A 542 17.88 -10.33 16.64
CA MET A 542 17.12 -9.69 15.56
C MET A 542 16.12 -8.66 16.10
N MET A 543 15.41 -8.95 17.19
CA MET A 543 14.55 -7.98 17.87
C MET A 543 15.34 -6.78 18.41
N LEU A 544 16.47 -7.02 19.08
CA LEU A 544 17.33 -5.96 19.63
C LEU A 544 17.85 -5.02 18.53
N VAL A 545 18.41 -5.58 17.45
CA VAL A 545 18.98 -4.79 16.35
C VAL A 545 17.92 -3.98 15.59
N LEU A 546 16.71 -4.54 15.44
CA LEU A 546 15.57 -3.87 14.82
C LEU A 546 15.05 -2.69 15.67
N LEU A 547 14.86 -2.91 16.97
CA LEU A 547 14.32 -1.88 17.87
C LEU A 547 15.28 -0.71 18.03
N ILE A 548 16.59 -0.96 18.14
CA ILE A 548 17.60 0.11 18.19
C ILE A 548 17.65 0.89 16.89
N SER A 549 17.74 0.20 15.75
CA SER A 549 17.78 0.84 14.43
C SER A 549 16.56 1.71 14.17
N LYS A 550 15.35 1.19 14.44
CA LYS A 550 14.12 1.97 14.35
C LYS A 550 14.16 3.20 15.26
N SER A 551 14.53 3.03 16.53
CA SER A 551 14.51 4.12 17.52
C SER A 551 15.48 5.25 17.15
N VAL A 552 16.67 4.91 16.64
CA VAL A 552 17.64 5.88 16.09
C VAL A 552 17.07 6.56 14.86
N ALA A 553 16.38 5.83 13.99
CA ALA A 553 15.86 6.35 12.73
C ALA A 553 14.59 7.23 12.88
N ASP A 554 13.76 6.95 13.89
CA ASP A 554 12.57 7.74 14.25
C ASP A 554 12.91 9.18 14.70
N ILE A 555 14.16 9.45 15.09
CA ILE A 555 14.68 10.79 15.38
C ILE A 555 14.83 11.65 14.11
N PHE A 556 15.17 11.05 12.97
CA PHE A 556 15.57 11.79 11.76
C PHE A 556 14.44 12.03 10.75
N ASN A 557 13.60 11.04 10.47
CA ASN A 557 12.49 11.13 9.51
C ASN A 557 11.47 10.00 9.71
N LYS A 558 10.30 10.02 9.05
CA LYS A 558 9.34 8.89 9.05
C LYS A 558 9.77 7.77 8.09
N GLY A 559 9.23 6.56 8.26
CA GLY A 559 9.51 5.40 7.40
C GLY A 559 9.17 5.63 5.92
N VAL A 560 9.89 4.93 5.03
CA VAL A 560 9.88 5.20 3.57
C VAL A 560 8.48 5.15 2.95
N TYR A 561 7.63 4.19 3.35
CA TYR A 561 6.29 4.03 2.78
C TYR A 561 5.35 5.18 3.16
N ASP A 562 5.49 5.76 4.35
CA ASP A 562 4.68 6.89 4.80
C ASP A 562 5.13 8.20 4.11
N GLN A 563 6.42 8.34 3.84
CA GLN A 563 6.93 9.42 2.98
C GLN A 563 6.33 9.31 1.57
N ILE A 564 6.43 8.13 0.94
CA ILE A 564 5.87 7.88 -0.41
C ILE A 564 4.36 8.13 -0.46
N MET A 565 3.61 7.75 0.59
CA MET A 565 2.17 7.97 0.68
C MET A 565 1.81 9.47 0.68
N LYS A 566 2.54 10.28 1.46
CA LYS A 566 2.40 11.76 1.50
C LYS A 566 2.87 12.40 0.19
N ILE A 567 3.94 11.90 -0.43
CA ILE A 567 4.44 12.33 -1.74
C ILE A 567 3.42 12.06 -2.87
N LYS A 568 2.58 11.02 -2.74
CA LYS A 568 1.47 10.71 -3.67
C LYS A 568 0.19 11.52 -3.41
N GLY A 569 0.13 12.36 -2.38
CA GLY A 569 -1.07 13.11 -2.01
C GLY A 569 -2.22 12.22 -1.47
N LEU A 570 -1.91 11.00 -1.01
CA LEU A 570 -2.92 10.10 -0.44
C LEU A 570 -3.18 10.51 1.03
N PRO A 571 -4.43 10.89 1.41
CA PRO A 571 -4.73 11.26 2.78
C PRO A 571 -4.63 10.03 3.68
N TYR A 572 -3.75 10.09 4.68
CA TYR A 572 -3.56 9.01 5.66
C TYR A 572 -3.71 9.57 7.06
N MET A 573 -4.63 9.00 7.82
CA MET A 573 -4.75 9.25 9.25
C MET A 573 -3.67 8.43 9.98
N GLU A 574 -2.96 9.03 10.93
CA GLU A 574 -1.96 8.33 11.75
C GLU A 574 -2.65 7.45 12.82
N THR A 575 -1.92 6.52 13.46
CA THR A 575 -2.46 5.63 14.52
C THR A 575 -2.73 6.33 15.84
N HIS A 576 -2.03 7.42 16.10
CA HIS A 576 -2.05 8.19 17.34
C HIS A 576 -2.54 9.61 17.05
N ALA A 577 -3.29 10.19 17.99
CA ALA A 577 -3.59 11.61 17.96
C ALA A 577 -2.31 12.41 18.27
N GLU A 578 -1.95 13.35 17.41
CA GLU A 578 -0.78 14.22 17.62
C GLU A 578 -1.03 15.16 18.81
N PRO A 579 0.00 15.57 19.58
CA PRO A 579 -0.20 16.24 20.88
C PRO A 579 -1.10 17.49 20.85
N TYR A 580 -1.01 18.31 19.79
CA TYR A 580 -1.83 19.51 19.64
C TYR A 580 -3.34 19.21 19.51
N MET A 581 -3.72 18.01 19.05
CA MET A 581 -5.12 17.59 18.97
C MET A 581 -5.78 17.47 20.36
N ARG A 582 -5.02 17.52 21.45
CA ARG A 582 -5.55 17.59 22.82
C ARG A 582 -5.96 19.00 23.24
N HIS A 583 -5.48 20.03 22.56
CA HIS A 583 -5.79 21.44 22.82
C HIS A 583 -6.93 21.98 21.95
N LEU A 584 -7.32 21.24 20.90
CA LEU A 584 -8.46 21.53 20.04
C LEU A 584 -9.69 20.74 20.48
N ILE A 585 -10.87 21.33 20.32
CA ILE A 585 -12.18 20.67 20.48
C ILE A 585 -12.76 20.30 19.12
N ALA A 586 -13.76 19.42 19.11
CA ALA A 586 -14.36 18.91 17.88
C ALA A 586 -14.87 20.06 17.00
N SER A 587 -15.54 21.05 17.58
CA SER A 587 -16.09 22.22 16.87
C SER A 587 -15.04 23.08 16.13
N ASP A 588 -13.77 23.07 16.52
CA ASP A 588 -12.71 23.86 15.86
C ASP A 588 -12.40 23.40 14.42
N VAL A 589 -12.70 22.13 14.11
CA VAL A 589 -12.21 21.46 12.89
C VAL A 589 -13.31 21.26 11.84
N VAL A 590 -14.58 21.49 12.19
CA VAL A 590 -15.69 20.95 11.40
C VAL A 590 -16.03 21.83 10.20
N SER A 591 -16.38 21.19 9.08
CA SER A 591 -16.79 21.89 7.87
C SER A 591 -18.25 22.35 7.96
N GLY A 592 -18.47 23.67 7.92
CA GLY A 592 -19.77 24.29 7.69
C GLY A 592 -19.92 24.87 6.27
N PRO A 593 -21.12 25.37 5.91
CA PRO A 593 -22.37 25.21 6.65
C PRO A 593 -22.95 23.80 6.46
N LEU A 594 -23.72 23.30 7.43
CA LEU A 594 -24.39 22.01 7.31
C LEU A 594 -25.39 22.00 6.16
N ILE A 595 -25.41 20.90 5.41
CA ILE A 595 -26.45 20.59 4.43
C ILE A 595 -27.15 19.33 4.92
N SER A 596 -28.28 19.51 5.59
CA SER A 596 -29.18 18.45 6.07
C SER A 596 -30.34 18.24 5.11
N PHE A 597 -31.10 17.17 5.32
CA PHE A 597 -32.43 16.96 4.74
C PHE A 597 -33.47 16.75 5.83
N SER A 598 -34.71 17.13 5.57
CA SER A 598 -35.87 16.76 6.38
C SER A 598 -36.04 15.23 6.41
N GLY A 599 -36.66 14.66 7.45
CA GLY A 599 -37.06 13.25 7.42
C GLY A 599 -38.10 12.92 6.33
N VAL A 600 -38.94 13.90 5.97
CA VAL A 600 -39.77 13.87 4.74
C VAL A 600 -39.47 15.11 3.90
N GLU A 601 -38.80 14.90 2.78
CA GLU A 601 -38.09 15.93 1.99
C GLU A 601 -38.57 15.97 0.53
N LYS A 602 -38.45 17.13 -0.12
CA LYS A 602 -38.94 17.36 -1.48
C LYS A 602 -37.93 16.87 -2.54
N VAL A 603 -38.40 16.14 -3.56
CA VAL A 603 -37.56 15.56 -4.64
C VAL A 603 -36.70 16.63 -5.32
N GLY A 604 -37.29 17.77 -5.67
CA GLY A 604 -36.56 18.90 -6.27
C GLY A 604 -35.44 19.46 -5.39
N ASN A 605 -35.62 19.48 -4.06
CA ASN A 605 -34.60 19.95 -3.12
C ASN A 605 -33.41 18.97 -3.06
N ILE A 606 -33.69 17.66 -2.93
CA ILE A 606 -32.65 16.62 -2.99
C ILE A 606 -31.89 16.72 -4.32
N LEU A 607 -32.60 16.86 -5.45
CA LEU A 607 -31.98 16.95 -6.78
C LEU A 607 -31.13 18.22 -6.93
N HIS A 608 -31.57 19.36 -6.39
CA HIS A 608 -30.81 20.61 -6.35
C HIS A 608 -29.53 20.48 -5.50
N VAL A 609 -29.64 19.99 -4.26
CA VAL A 609 -28.48 19.75 -3.38
C VAL A 609 -27.48 18.79 -4.03
N LEU A 610 -27.94 17.72 -4.66
CA LEU A 610 -27.08 16.79 -5.38
C LEU A 610 -26.44 17.38 -6.65
N ARG A 611 -27.05 18.40 -7.29
CA ARG A 611 -26.44 19.13 -8.42
C ARG A 611 -25.37 20.13 -7.95
N VAL A 612 -25.63 20.87 -6.87
CA VAL A 612 -24.73 21.91 -6.35
C VAL A 612 -23.53 21.33 -5.58
N THR A 613 -23.75 20.27 -4.80
CA THR A 613 -22.79 19.80 -3.80
C THR A 613 -22.11 18.48 -4.19
N ARG A 614 -20.90 18.26 -3.67
CA ARG A 614 -20.13 17.01 -3.83
C ARG A 614 -20.11 16.13 -2.57
N HIS A 615 -20.82 16.51 -1.51
CA HIS A 615 -20.89 15.71 -0.28
C HIS A 615 -21.52 14.35 -0.55
N ASN A 616 -21.04 13.33 0.17
CA ASN A 616 -21.44 11.93 0.01
C ASN A 616 -22.27 11.38 1.17
N GLY A 617 -22.38 12.12 2.28
CA GLY A 617 -23.29 11.88 3.38
C GLY A 617 -23.98 13.18 3.79
N PHE A 618 -25.22 13.07 4.26
CA PHE A 618 -26.07 14.18 4.69
C PHE A 618 -26.82 13.76 5.96
N PRO A 619 -26.81 14.52 7.07
CA PRO A 619 -27.66 14.23 8.22
C PRO A 619 -29.13 14.44 7.86
N VAL A 620 -29.98 13.55 8.38
CA VAL A 620 -31.44 13.65 8.31
C VAL A 620 -31.91 14.20 9.66
N ILE A 621 -32.59 15.35 9.63
CA ILE A 621 -33.07 16.06 10.81
C ILE A 621 -34.57 16.26 10.66
N ASP A 622 -35.36 15.87 11.67
CA ASP A 622 -36.76 16.26 11.73
C ASP A 622 -36.93 17.56 12.53
N GLU A 623 -37.84 18.39 12.04
CA GLU A 623 -38.29 19.65 12.64
C GLU A 623 -39.83 19.61 12.73
N PRO A 624 -40.48 20.59 13.41
CA PRO A 624 -41.93 20.66 13.46
C PRO A 624 -42.57 20.59 12.05
N PRO A 625 -43.59 19.75 11.83
CA PRO A 625 -44.46 19.12 12.83
C PRO A 625 -44.08 17.68 13.23
N TYR A 626 -42.88 17.18 12.93
CA TYR A 626 -42.53 15.77 13.19
C TYR A 626 -41.78 15.51 14.52
N SER A 627 -41.08 16.51 15.04
CA SER A 627 -40.53 16.54 16.41
C SER A 627 -40.63 17.98 16.93
N ASP A 628 -40.80 18.17 18.24
CA ASP A 628 -40.98 19.51 18.85
C ASP A 628 -39.71 20.37 18.80
N ALA A 629 -38.55 19.72 18.61
CA ALA A 629 -37.22 20.30 18.50
C ALA A 629 -36.46 19.68 17.33
N PRO A 630 -35.44 20.34 16.76
CA PRO A 630 -34.64 19.78 15.67
C PRO A 630 -33.86 18.54 16.15
N GLU A 631 -34.22 17.37 15.62
CA GLU A 631 -33.75 16.06 16.10
C GLU A 631 -33.01 15.28 15.00
N LEU A 632 -31.82 14.75 15.31
CA LEU A 632 -31.00 13.98 14.36
C LEU A 632 -31.54 12.54 14.20
N CYS A 633 -32.42 12.33 13.22
CA CYS A 633 -32.99 11.02 12.90
C CYS A 633 -31.98 10.03 12.31
N GLY A 634 -30.88 10.51 11.72
CA GLY A 634 -29.86 9.64 11.15
C GLY A 634 -28.92 10.31 10.15
N LEU A 635 -28.20 9.50 9.37
CA LEU A 635 -27.36 9.96 8.24
C LEU A 635 -27.68 9.17 6.97
N VAL A 636 -27.88 9.88 5.85
CA VAL A 636 -28.17 9.28 4.54
C VAL A 636 -27.00 9.49 3.56
N LEU A 637 -26.63 8.44 2.83
CA LEU A 637 -25.57 8.50 1.83
C LEU A 637 -26.10 8.94 0.47
N ARG A 638 -25.28 9.71 -0.28
CA ARG A 638 -25.53 10.11 -1.66
C ARG A 638 -25.84 8.93 -2.58
N SER A 639 -25.14 7.81 -2.38
CA SER A 639 -25.39 6.55 -3.08
C SER A 639 -26.82 6.04 -2.87
N HIS A 640 -27.35 6.14 -1.64
CA HIS A 640 -28.71 5.69 -1.32
C HIS A 640 -29.77 6.62 -1.91
N LEU A 641 -29.55 7.94 -1.87
CA LEU A 641 -30.44 8.93 -2.49
C LEU A 641 -30.56 8.71 -4.01
N LEU A 642 -29.45 8.45 -4.70
CA LEU A 642 -29.44 8.16 -6.14
C LEU A 642 -30.18 6.84 -6.49
N VAL A 643 -30.20 5.85 -5.58
CA VAL A 643 -30.99 4.62 -5.74
C VAL A 643 -32.49 4.87 -5.51
N LEU A 644 -32.87 5.64 -4.48
CA LEU A 644 -34.27 6.03 -4.25
C LEU A 644 -34.85 6.83 -5.42
N LEU A 645 -34.13 7.87 -5.86
CA LEU A 645 -34.54 8.72 -6.99
C LEU A 645 -34.73 7.90 -8.27
N LYS A 646 -33.88 6.89 -8.51
CA LYS A 646 -34.04 5.98 -9.65
C LYS A 646 -35.26 5.05 -9.54
N GLY A 647 -35.68 4.71 -8.31
CA GLY A 647 -36.83 3.85 -8.06
C GLY A 647 -38.20 4.55 -8.15
N LYS A 648 -38.23 5.89 -8.28
CA LYS A 648 -39.44 6.71 -8.48
C LYS A 648 -40.60 6.46 -7.50
N LYS A 649 -40.30 5.99 -6.28
CA LYS A 649 -41.28 5.82 -5.20
C LYS A 649 -41.49 7.13 -4.45
N PHE A 650 -42.21 8.06 -5.07
CA PHE A 650 -42.50 9.39 -4.52
C PHE A 650 -43.95 9.50 -4.04
N THR A 651 -44.23 10.39 -3.09
CA THR A 651 -45.57 10.64 -2.53
C THR A 651 -46.00 12.09 -2.78
N LYS A 652 -47.27 12.32 -3.16
CA LYS A 652 -47.80 13.68 -3.40
C LYS A 652 -48.09 14.47 -2.11
N GLN A 653 -48.06 13.83 -0.95
CA GLN A 653 -48.29 14.44 0.37
C GLN A 653 -47.07 14.24 1.26
N ARG A 654 -46.74 15.23 2.11
CA ARG A 654 -45.63 15.16 3.06
C ARG A 654 -45.99 14.25 4.25
N VAL A 655 -45.87 12.93 4.07
CA VAL A 655 -46.29 11.90 5.03
C VAL A 655 -45.21 10.82 5.15
N LYS A 656 -44.90 10.39 6.40
CA LYS A 656 -43.98 9.27 6.64
C LYS A 656 -44.58 7.99 6.05
N THR A 657 -43.88 7.38 5.10
CA THR A 657 -44.37 6.29 4.25
C THR A 657 -44.11 4.90 4.85
N GLY A 658 -43.31 4.82 5.92
CA GLY A 658 -43.15 3.62 6.74
C GLY A 658 -42.66 2.40 5.94
N SER A 659 -43.36 1.26 6.05
CA SER A 659 -42.91 -0.01 5.46
C SER A 659 -43.05 -0.11 3.94
N ASP A 660 -43.80 0.76 3.26
CA ASP A 660 -44.10 0.60 1.83
C ASP A 660 -42.93 0.92 0.90
N ILE A 661 -41.95 1.70 1.37
CA ILE A 661 -40.64 1.83 0.74
C ILE A 661 -39.90 0.48 0.82
N VAL A 662 -39.85 -0.12 2.02
CA VAL A 662 -39.18 -1.40 2.32
C VAL A 662 -39.77 -2.58 1.54
N ARG A 663 -41.05 -2.53 1.17
CA ARG A 663 -41.71 -3.55 0.31
C ARG A 663 -41.23 -3.55 -1.15
N GLY A 664 -40.59 -2.48 -1.63
CA GLY A 664 -40.23 -2.32 -3.05
C GLY A 664 -38.75 -2.15 -3.37
N PHE A 665 -37.89 -1.96 -2.37
CA PHE A 665 -36.44 -2.04 -2.51
C PHE A 665 -35.91 -3.20 -1.66
N LYS A 666 -34.82 -3.84 -2.07
CA LYS A 666 -34.11 -4.83 -1.28
C LYS A 666 -32.75 -4.28 -0.85
N ALA A 667 -32.17 -4.77 0.24
CA ALA A 667 -30.85 -4.31 0.71
C ALA A 667 -29.75 -4.41 -0.38
N HIS A 668 -29.90 -5.34 -1.33
CA HIS A 668 -28.96 -5.51 -2.45
C HIS A 668 -28.95 -4.38 -3.49
N ASP A 669 -29.98 -3.51 -3.52
CA ASP A 669 -30.10 -2.41 -4.49
C ASP A 669 -29.26 -1.20 -4.07
N PHE A 670 -29.08 -1.03 -2.76
CA PHE A 670 -28.22 -0.02 -2.14
C PHE A 670 -26.74 -0.46 -2.05
N ALA A 671 -26.45 -1.75 -2.28
CA ALA A 671 -25.10 -2.30 -2.16
C ALA A 671 -24.14 -1.70 -3.22
N LYS A 672 -22.95 -1.29 -2.79
CA LYS A 672 -21.99 -0.54 -3.61
C LYS A 672 -21.67 -1.28 -4.92
N ALA A 673 -21.77 -0.56 -6.04
CA ALA A 673 -21.29 -1.07 -7.32
C ALA A 673 -19.76 -1.25 -7.25
N GLY A 674 -19.25 -2.44 -7.61
CA GLY A 674 -17.82 -2.70 -7.72
C GLY A 674 -17.20 -2.02 -8.95
N SER A 675 -16.49 -2.77 -9.79
CA SER A 675 -15.84 -2.28 -11.03
C SER A 675 -16.81 -1.88 -12.16
N GLY A 676 -18.03 -1.43 -11.83
CA GLY A 676 -18.98 -0.83 -12.76
C GLY A 676 -19.40 0.54 -12.26
N LYS A 677 -19.69 1.47 -13.19
CA LYS A 677 -20.28 2.77 -12.84
C LYS A 677 -21.54 2.54 -12.00
N GLY A 678 -21.58 3.12 -10.79
CA GLY A 678 -22.83 3.24 -10.02
C GLY A 678 -23.78 4.22 -10.69
N VAL A 679 -25.04 4.28 -10.21
CA VAL A 679 -26.03 5.26 -10.68
C VAL A 679 -25.46 6.67 -10.52
N LYS A 680 -25.43 7.43 -11.61
CA LYS A 680 -25.04 8.84 -11.61
C LYS A 680 -26.27 9.74 -11.66
N LEU A 681 -26.06 10.99 -11.23
CA LEU A 681 -27.04 12.08 -11.35
C LEU A 681 -27.47 12.35 -12.81
N LYS A 682 -26.67 11.92 -13.80
CA LYS A 682 -27.00 11.99 -15.24
C LYS A 682 -27.84 10.80 -15.74
N ASP A 683 -28.02 9.76 -14.93
CA ASP A 683 -28.75 8.54 -15.25
C ASP A 683 -30.18 8.57 -14.66
N LEU A 684 -30.65 9.76 -14.29
CA LEU A 684 -31.92 10.06 -13.61
C LEU A 684 -32.74 11.01 -14.47
N GLU A 685 -33.81 10.48 -15.06
CA GLU A 685 -34.84 11.24 -15.77
C GLU A 685 -36.00 11.50 -14.81
N ILE A 686 -36.09 12.72 -14.29
CA ILE A 686 -37.11 13.14 -13.31
C ILE A 686 -37.91 14.28 -13.94
N THR A 687 -39.25 14.18 -13.92
CA THR A 687 -40.14 15.21 -14.48
C THR A 687 -40.38 16.36 -13.49
N GLU A 688 -40.84 17.52 -13.97
CA GLU A 688 -41.19 18.64 -13.09
C GLU A 688 -42.30 18.26 -12.08
N GLU A 689 -43.29 17.46 -12.50
CA GLU A 689 -44.30 16.89 -11.57
C GLU A 689 -43.67 16.03 -10.47
N GLU A 690 -42.65 15.24 -10.80
CA GLU A 690 -41.94 14.41 -9.81
C GLU A 690 -41.05 15.25 -8.88
N MET A 691 -40.52 16.39 -9.34
CA MET A 691 -39.76 17.32 -8.48
C MET A 691 -40.62 17.99 -7.41
N GLU A 692 -41.94 18.12 -7.65
CA GLU A 692 -42.92 18.61 -6.67
C GLU A 692 -43.34 17.56 -5.62
N MET A 693 -42.97 16.29 -5.77
CA MET A 693 -43.31 15.21 -4.83
C MET A 693 -42.31 15.09 -3.67
N TYR A 694 -42.66 14.26 -2.68
CA TYR A 694 -41.91 14.02 -1.46
C TYR A 694 -41.32 12.60 -1.38
N ILE A 695 -40.25 12.46 -0.59
CA ILE A 695 -39.63 11.19 -0.22
C ILE A 695 -39.49 11.14 1.31
N ASP A 696 -39.88 10.02 1.91
CA ASP A 696 -39.54 9.68 3.29
C ASP A 696 -38.15 9.02 3.36
N LEU A 697 -37.22 9.64 4.09
CA LEU A 697 -35.84 9.19 4.24
C LEU A 697 -35.61 8.27 5.44
N HIS A 698 -36.56 8.19 6.39
CA HIS A 698 -36.41 7.39 7.62
C HIS A 698 -36.05 5.91 7.35
N PRO A 699 -36.67 5.20 6.38
CA PRO A 699 -36.38 3.77 6.19
C PRO A 699 -35.00 3.48 5.60
N ILE A 700 -34.30 4.49 5.05
CA ILE A 700 -33.00 4.32 4.38
C ILE A 700 -31.81 4.95 5.13
N ALA A 701 -32.06 5.90 6.05
CA ALA A 701 -31.04 6.56 6.85
C ALA A 701 -30.39 5.56 7.83
N ASN A 702 -29.09 5.72 8.08
CA ASN A 702 -28.45 5.07 9.23
C ASN A 702 -29.08 5.63 10.50
N THR A 703 -29.83 4.81 11.24
CA THR A 703 -30.59 5.25 12.44
C THR A 703 -29.71 5.41 13.69
N SER A 704 -28.46 4.99 13.62
CA SER A 704 -27.49 4.98 14.73
C SER A 704 -26.13 5.57 14.30
N PRO A 705 -26.07 6.77 13.69
CA PRO A 705 -24.80 7.35 13.27
C PRO A 705 -23.94 7.73 14.47
N TYR A 706 -22.63 7.54 14.38
CA TYR A 706 -21.72 7.97 15.43
C TYR A 706 -21.74 9.50 15.59
N THR A 707 -21.89 9.95 16.83
CA THR A 707 -21.95 11.36 17.22
C THR A 707 -20.86 11.69 18.24
N VAL A 708 -20.41 12.95 18.25
CA VAL A 708 -19.56 13.52 19.30
C VAL A 708 -20.10 14.88 19.73
N VAL A 709 -19.99 15.20 21.02
CA VAL A 709 -20.35 16.52 21.53
C VAL A 709 -19.33 17.56 21.06
N GLU A 710 -19.79 18.76 20.69
CA GLU A 710 -18.96 19.88 20.19
C GLU A 710 -17.72 20.22 21.05
N SER A 711 -17.82 20.01 22.38
CA SER A 711 -16.75 20.24 23.36
C SER A 711 -15.85 19.01 23.61
N MET A 712 -15.97 17.94 22.82
CA MET A 712 -15.10 16.77 22.91
C MET A 712 -13.74 17.08 22.29
N SER A 713 -12.63 16.78 22.99
CA SER A 713 -11.28 16.99 22.45
C SER A 713 -11.09 16.28 21.10
N LEU A 714 -10.46 16.98 20.15
CA LEU A 714 -10.21 16.48 18.79
C LEU A 714 -9.44 15.17 18.80
N ALA A 715 -8.46 15.01 19.70
CA ALA A 715 -7.70 13.78 19.87
C ALA A 715 -8.59 12.56 20.14
N LYS A 716 -9.63 12.71 20.97
CA LYS A 716 -10.58 11.62 21.27
C LYS A 716 -11.54 11.36 20.11
N ALA A 717 -11.93 12.40 19.36
CA ALA A 717 -12.76 12.26 18.17
C ALA A 717 -11.99 11.60 17.00
N ALA A 718 -10.71 11.93 16.80
CA ALA A 718 -9.86 11.33 15.78
C ALA A 718 -9.60 9.84 16.01
N VAL A 719 -9.36 9.43 17.27
CA VAL A 719 -9.24 8.01 17.64
C VAL A 719 -10.56 7.26 17.33
N LEU A 720 -11.71 7.81 17.75
CA LEU A 720 -13.03 7.22 17.47
C LEU A 720 -13.28 7.07 15.96
N PHE A 721 -12.96 8.10 15.17
CA PHE A 721 -13.08 8.09 13.71
C PHE A 721 -12.22 6.98 13.08
N ARG A 722 -10.96 6.84 13.53
CA ARG A 722 -10.03 5.81 13.04
C ARG A 722 -10.49 4.40 13.38
N GLU A 723 -10.73 4.13 14.66
CA GLU A 723 -10.92 2.75 15.17
C GLU A 723 -12.19 2.11 14.61
N LEU A 724 -13.25 2.90 14.41
CA LEU A 724 -14.48 2.45 13.78
C LEU A 724 -14.41 2.46 12.23
N GLY A 725 -13.43 3.17 11.66
CA GLY A 725 -13.26 3.34 10.22
C GLY A 725 -14.38 4.19 9.61
N LEU A 726 -14.74 5.29 10.27
CA LEU A 726 -15.82 6.17 9.83
C LEU A 726 -15.47 6.91 8.55
N ARG A 727 -16.52 7.40 7.86
CA ARG A 727 -16.40 8.33 6.73
C ARG A 727 -16.90 9.73 7.06
N HIS A 728 -17.95 9.82 7.85
CA HIS A 728 -18.54 11.06 8.34
C HIS A 728 -18.69 10.94 9.85
N LEU A 729 -18.55 12.05 10.58
CA LEU A 729 -18.81 12.08 12.02
C LEU A 729 -19.69 13.29 12.35
N CYS A 730 -20.84 13.04 12.96
CA CYS A 730 -21.80 14.08 13.30
C CYS A 730 -21.38 14.78 14.60
N VAL A 731 -21.18 16.10 14.56
CA VAL A 731 -20.90 16.88 15.78
C VAL A 731 -22.20 17.51 16.26
N VAL A 732 -22.60 17.17 17.49
CA VAL A 732 -23.85 17.62 18.12
C VAL A 732 -23.59 18.62 19.23
N SER A 733 -24.51 19.56 19.44
CA SER A 733 -24.40 20.53 20.54
C SER A 733 -24.58 19.88 21.91
N LYS A 734 -23.99 20.48 22.93
CA LYS A 734 -24.06 20.08 24.33
C LYS A 734 -25.47 20.19 24.92
N THR A 735 -26.34 21.03 24.34
CA THR A 735 -27.72 21.25 24.78
C THR A 735 -28.72 20.90 23.67
N PRO A 736 -29.51 19.81 23.81
CA PRO A 736 -30.63 19.53 22.91
C PRO A 736 -31.65 20.68 22.91
N GLY A 737 -32.24 20.98 21.75
CA GLY A 737 -33.37 21.90 21.61
C GLY A 737 -33.05 23.40 21.47
N VAL A 738 -31.81 23.84 21.69
CA VAL A 738 -31.40 25.19 21.26
C VAL A 738 -31.32 25.22 19.73
N ARG A 739 -31.81 26.29 19.09
CA ARG A 739 -31.89 26.39 17.61
C ARG A 739 -30.58 25.97 16.94
N LEU A 740 -30.69 25.05 15.98
CA LEU A 740 -29.59 24.46 15.21
C LEU A 740 -28.99 25.44 14.17
N SER A 741 -29.13 26.75 14.40
CA SER A 741 -28.66 27.84 13.54
C SER A 741 -27.17 28.17 13.69
N HIS A 742 -26.51 27.71 14.76
CA HIS A 742 -25.08 27.96 15.04
C HIS A 742 -24.27 26.70 15.39
N CYS A 743 -24.89 25.52 15.43
CA CYS A 743 -24.25 24.26 15.86
C CYS A 743 -24.44 23.18 14.79
N SER A 744 -23.99 23.45 13.56
CA SER A 744 -24.41 22.74 12.35
C SER A 744 -23.17 22.23 11.59
N TYR A 745 -22.73 21.00 11.91
CA TYR A 745 -21.33 20.60 11.71
C TYR A 745 -21.15 19.11 11.30
N THR A 746 -20.62 18.89 10.08
CA THR A 746 -20.16 17.58 9.57
C THR A 746 -18.67 17.57 9.24
N CYS A 747 -17.94 16.56 9.74
CA CYS A 747 -16.64 16.13 9.19
C CYS A 747 -16.87 15.15 8.04
#